data_AF-A0A4W5RJE1-F1
#
_entry.id   AF-A0A4W5RJE1-F1
#
_cell.length_a   1.000
_cell.length_b   1.000
_cell.length_c   1.000
_cell.angle_alpha   90.00
_cell.angle_beta   90.00
_cell.angle_gamma   90.00
#
_symmetry.space_group_name_H-M   'P 1'
#
loop_
_entity.id
_entity.type
_entity.pdbx_description
1 polymer ?
#
loop_
_entity_poly.entity_id
_entity_poly.type
_entity_poly.pdbx_seq_one_letter_code
_entity_poly.pdbx_strand_id
1 'polypeptide(L)'
;LANVNITSRNALGFQRQYHVTDPFINRLGLEAELQGHTGCVNCLEWNERGDLLASGSDDQHCIIWDPFKHKKLTTMHTGHAANIFSVKFLPHSGDRILVTGAADTKVHVHDVSVKETIHMFSDHTNRVKRIATAPMWPNIFWSAAEDGIIRQYDLRESSKRSEVLIDLTEYCGQLVEAKCLAVNPQNNNYLAVGANGPFVRLYDMRMIHNHRKSASQSTSAGVHTFCDRQKPIPDGAGQYYVAGHLPVKLHDYNNRLRVLVATYVTFSPDGTELLVNMGGEQVYLFDLTFKQKPYTYLLPKKCQSTDVQNGKTTNGVSNGIHLPASRLRFAESKVFSGSGELPPHLERIKQQANDAFARQQWTQAIQFYSLGIHEASHNAMLYGNRAAAYMKRKWDGDHYDALRDCLKALSLNPGHLKAHFRLARCLFELKYMAEALECLDDFKGKFPEQAHSSACDALDKDIKAALFSKMDSAEDKKGNSSIRFHTFSRKESIPEDEVVLRERSYDYKHRYCGHCNTTTDIKEANFFGSKGQYIVSGSDDGSFFIWEKETANLVRILQGDESIVNCLQPHPSYCFLATSGIDPVVRLWNPRPESESGNGRVVEDMEGAAAANQRRMNADPLEVMLLNMGYRITGLSGRGPEGSDDEDSSDGQVQCRPS
;
A
#
# COMPACT_ATOMS: atom_id res chain seq x y z
N LEU A 1 38.65 -28.81 -2.67
CA LEU A 1 37.94 -27.60 -3.16
C LEU A 1 36.43 -27.83 -3.41
N ALA A 2 35.98 -29.01 -3.86
CA ALA A 2 34.54 -29.29 -4.04
C ALA A 2 33.72 -29.42 -2.73
N ASN A 3 34.28 -30.03 -1.66
CA ASN A 3 33.54 -30.23 -0.41
C ASN A 3 33.32 -28.95 0.42
N VAL A 4 34.21 -27.94 0.33
CA VAL A 4 34.06 -26.66 1.05
C VAL A 4 32.94 -25.81 0.45
N ASN A 5 32.72 -25.90 -0.87
CA ASN A 5 31.66 -25.17 -1.59
C ASN A 5 30.26 -25.75 -1.38
N ILE A 6 30.13 -27.04 -1.06
CA ILE A 6 28.83 -27.67 -0.76
C ILE A 6 28.41 -27.35 0.67
N THR A 7 29.34 -27.39 1.63
CA THR A 7 29.08 -26.93 3.01
C THR A 7 28.76 -25.44 3.07
N SER A 8 29.41 -24.59 2.25
CA SER A 8 29.08 -23.16 2.20
C SER A 8 27.74 -22.87 1.53
N ARG A 9 27.37 -23.58 0.45
CA ARG A 9 26.04 -23.41 -0.17
C ARG A 9 24.89 -23.86 0.73
N ASN A 10 25.04 -24.98 1.44
CA ASN A 10 24.02 -25.43 2.39
C ASN A 10 23.96 -24.51 3.63
N ALA A 11 25.10 -24.03 4.12
CA ALA A 11 25.14 -23.06 5.21
C ALA A 11 24.55 -21.70 4.80
N LEU A 12 24.83 -21.21 3.59
CA LEU A 12 24.23 -19.98 3.04
C LEU A 12 22.72 -20.16 2.77
N GLY A 13 22.30 -21.33 2.32
CA GLY A 13 20.88 -21.69 2.17
C GLY A 13 20.15 -21.70 3.51
N PHE A 14 20.74 -22.31 4.54
CA PHE A 14 20.22 -22.34 5.91
C PHE A 14 20.21 -20.93 6.53
N GLN A 15 21.32 -20.20 6.43
CA GLN A 15 21.45 -18.82 6.92
C GLN A 15 20.41 -17.92 6.28
N ARG A 16 20.20 -18.00 4.95
CA ARG A 16 19.12 -17.28 4.29
C ARG A 16 17.77 -17.74 4.82
N GLN A 17 17.49 -19.04 4.89
CA GLN A 17 16.18 -19.56 5.31
C GLN A 17 15.76 -19.13 6.73
N TYR A 18 16.72 -18.94 7.65
CA TYR A 18 16.44 -18.67 9.06
C TYR A 18 17.01 -17.34 9.57
N HIS A 19 17.37 -16.40 8.69
CA HIS A 19 18.00 -15.16 9.16
C HIS A 19 17.08 -14.26 9.99
N VAL A 20 15.75 -14.42 9.89
CA VAL A 20 14.73 -13.64 10.60
C VAL A 20 13.68 -14.63 11.09
N THR A 21 13.45 -14.65 12.39
CA THR A 21 12.58 -15.60 13.11
C THR A 21 11.79 -14.86 14.18
N ASP A 22 10.72 -15.45 14.72
CA ASP A 22 9.92 -14.80 15.77
C ASP A 22 10.76 -14.35 16.98
N PRO A 23 11.68 -15.17 17.54
CA PRO A 23 12.53 -14.73 18.65
C PRO A 23 13.44 -13.54 18.29
N PHE A 24 13.85 -13.42 17.02
CA PHE A 24 14.64 -12.27 16.57
C PHE A 24 13.78 -11.02 16.43
N ILE A 25 12.59 -11.13 15.82
CA ILE A 25 11.64 -10.01 15.73
C ILE A 25 11.22 -9.52 17.12
N ASN A 26 11.00 -10.43 18.07
CA ASN A 26 10.63 -10.11 19.46
C ASN A 26 11.75 -9.44 20.27
N ARG A 27 13.01 -9.56 19.81
CA ARG A 27 14.17 -8.90 20.44
C ARG A 27 14.77 -7.78 19.63
N LEU A 28 14.33 -7.56 18.39
CA LEU A 28 14.76 -6.45 17.54
C LEU A 28 14.72 -5.12 18.32
N GLY A 29 15.85 -4.43 18.41
CA GLY A 29 15.95 -3.15 19.10
C GLY A 29 17.06 -2.31 18.50
N LEU A 30 17.16 -1.07 18.97
CA LEU A 30 18.17 -0.15 18.47
C LEU A 30 19.58 -0.71 18.75
N GLU A 31 20.40 -0.82 17.72
CA GLU A 31 21.81 -1.15 17.83
C GLU A 31 22.69 0.09 17.89
N ALA A 32 22.50 0.99 16.93
CA ALA A 32 23.32 2.19 16.80
C ALA A 32 22.58 3.29 16.06
N GLU A 33 22.99 4.53 16.33
CA GLU A 33 22.63 5.71 15.55
C GLU A 33 23.88 6.20 14.81
N LEU A 34 23.80 6.23 13.48
CA LEU A 34 24.85 6.73 12.61
C LEU A 34 24.64 8.23 12.42
N GLN A 35 25.52 9.02 13.04
CA GLN A 35 25.49 10.48 12.94
C GLN A 35 26.42 10.98 11.82
N GLY A 36 25.95 11.94 11.05
CA GLY A 36 26.79 12.58 10.03
C GLY A 36 26.06 13.48 9.03
N HIS A 37 24.74 13.33 8.89
CA HIS A 37 23.93 14.27 8.12
C HIS A 37 23.54 15.49 8.96
N THR A 38 23.18 16.59 8.29
CA THR A 38 22.68 17.82 8.96
C THR A 38 21.24 18.16 8.58
N GLY A 39 20.57 17.29 7.82
CA GLY A 39 19.16 17.40 7.46
C GLY A 39 18.50 16.03 7.40
N CYS A 40 17.19 15.99 7.17
CA CYS A 40 16.41 14.75 7.08
C CYS A 40 17.07 13.74 6.15
N VAL A 41 17.03 12.45 6.50
CA VAL A 41 17.58 11.39 5.65
C VAL A 41 16.44 10.67 4.95
N ASN A 42 16.25 11.00 3.68
CA ASN A 42 15.07 10.67 2.88
C ASN A 42 15.23 9.45 1.98
N CYS A 43 16.42 8.83 1.94
CA CYS A 43 16.63 7.57 1.25
C CYS A 43 17.80 6.78 1.82
N LEU A 44 17.65 5.46 1.82
CA LEU A 44 18.64 4.47 2.24
C LEU A 44 18.74 3.38 1.18
N GLU A 45 19.92 2.81 0.98
CA GLU A 45 20.11 1.64 0.12
C GLU A 45 21.28 0.76 0.61
N TRP A 46 21.02 -0.53 0.77
CA TRP A 46 22.07 -1.54 0.95
C TRP A 46 22.72 -1.87 -0.39
N ASN A 47 24.04 -2.05 -0.42
CA ASN A 47 24.66 -2.72 -1.57
C ASN A 47 24.22 -4.20 -1.65
N GLU A 48 24.42 -4.85 -2.79
CA GLU A 48 23.97 -6.24 -3.02
C GLU A 48 24.49 -7.23 -1.96
N ARG A 49 25.69 -6.97 -1.42
CA ARG A 49 26.34 -7.78 -0.41
C ARG A 49 25.86 -7.50 1.02
N GLY A 50 25.28 -6.33 1.26
CA GLY A 50 24.84 -5.85 2.57
C GLY A 50 25.96 -5.38 3.50
N ASP A 51 27.21 -5.26 3.03
CA ASP A 51 28.33 -4.75 3.82
C ASP A 51 28.50 -3.22 3.75
N LEU A 52 27.78 -2.55 2.84
CA LEU A 52 27.72 -1.09 2.74
C LEU A 52 26.27 -0.60 2.78
N LEU A 53 26.06 0.51 3.46
CA LEU A 53 24.80 1.25 3.44
C LEU A 53 25.06 2.65 2.87
N ALA A 54 24.27 3.07 1.89
CA ALA A 54 24.25 4.43 1.38
C ALA A 54 23.05 5.19 1.96
N SER A 55 23.24 6.47 2.28
CA SER A 55 22.17 7.40 2.66
C SER A 55 22.23 8.68 1.84
N GLY A 56 21.07 9.27 1.56
CA GLY A 56 20.94 10.59 0.93
C GLY A 56 20.02 11.49 1.75
N SER A 57 20.35 12.78 1.82
CA SER A 57 19.74 13.74 2.74
C SER A 57 19.41 15.09 2.11
N ASP A 58 18.62 15.87 2.84
CA ASP A 58 18.34 17.28 2.59
C ASP A 58 19.58 18.18 2.65
N ASP A 59 20.65 17.71 3.30
CA ASP A 59 21.94 18.39 3.32
C ASP A 59 22.71 18.31 1.98
N GLN A 60 22.11 17.74 0.93
CA GLN A 60 22.68 17.58 -0.43
C GLN A 60 23.87 16.62 -0.51
N HIS A 61 24.16 15.87 0.56
CA HIS A 61 25.22 14.88 0.60
C HIS A 61 24.68 13.45 0.52
N CYS A 62 25.52 12.57 -0.01
CA CYS A 62 25.41 11.14 0.21
C CYS A 62 26.52 10.69 1.15
N ILE A 63 26.19 9.75 2.04
CA ILE A 63 27.16 9.10 2.93
C ILE A 63 27.15 7.59 2.70
N ILE A 64 28.34 7.01 2.60
CA ILE A 64 28.57 5.57 2.62
C ILE A 64 29.03 5.17 4.03
N TRP A 65 28.36 4.18 4.60
CA TRP A 65 28.59 3.67 5.95
C TRP A 65 29.13 2.25 5.91
N ASP A 66 29.99 1.93 6.88
CA ASP A 66 30.22 0.57 7.36
C ASP A 66 29.26 0.36 8.54
N PRO A 67 28.13 -0.34 8.33
CA PRO A 67 27.08 -0.45 9.33
C PRO A 67 27.50 -1.34 10.50
N PHE A 68 28.37 -2.33 10.29
CA PHE A 68 28.81 -3.24 11.34
C PHE A 68 29.93 -2.66 12.21
N LYS A 69 30.68 -1.69 11.69
CA LYS A 69 31.65 -0.92 12.48
C LYS A 69 31.09 0.41 12.99
N HIS A 70 29.84 0.74 12.66
CA HIS A 70 29.21 2.03 12.94
C HIS A 70 30.05 3.23 12.46
N LYS A 71 30.71 3.09 11.30
CA LYS A 71 31.67 4.07 10.79
C LYS A 71 31.18 4.71 9.51
N LYS A 72 31.31 6.03 9.47
CA LYS A 72 31.25 6.81 8.23
C LYS A 72 32.50 6.53 7.39
N LEU A 73 32.33 5.93 6.21
CA LEU A 73 33.45 5.63 5.30
C LEU A 73 33.75 6.79 4.38
N THR A 74 32.71 7.32 3.73
CA THR A 74 32.84 8.37 2.71
C THR A 74 31.65 9.31 2.79
N THR A 75 31.90 10.61 2.73
CA THR A 75 30.89 11.66 2.52
C THR A 75 31.16 12.33 1.18
N MET A 76 30.10 12.55 0.40
CA MET A 76 30.18 13.11 -0.94
C MET A 76 29.11 14.18 -1.11
N HIS A 77 29.52 15.38 -1.52
CA HIS A 77 28.57 16.37 -2.00
C HIS A 77 28.07 15.94 -3.38
N THR A 78 26.76 15.77 -3.55
CA THR A 78 26.21 15.18 -4.78
C THR A 78 26.11 16.16 -5.95
N GLY A 79 26.21 17.45 -5.67
CA GLY A 79 25.98 18.51 -6.66
C GLY A 79 24.49 18.82 -6.87
N HIS A 80 23.59 18.12 -6.18
CA HIS A 80 22.19 18.52 -6.10
C HIS A 80 22.04 19.84 -5.33
N ALA A 81 21.03 20.62 -5.70
CA ALA A 81 20.71 21.90 -5.04
C ALA A 81 19.51 21.82 -4.09
N ALA A 82 18.95 20.62 -3.90
CA ALA A 82 17.78 20.38 -3.06
C ALA A 82 17.76 18.92 -2.57
N ASN A 83 16.73 18.58 -1.79
CA ASN A 83 16.55 17.32 -1.07
C ASN A 83 16.74 16.08 -1.95
N ILE A 84 17.56 15.13 -1.50
CA ILE A 84 17.78 13.86 -2.20
C ILE A 84 16.70 12.86 -1.76
N PHE A 85 15.86 12.43 -2.69
CA PHE A 85 14.74 11.52 -2.40
C PHE A 85 15.04 10.05 -2.73
N SER A 86 16.08 9.77 -3.50
CA SER A 86 16.45 8.40 -3.84
C SER A 86 17.94 8.27 -4.06
N VAL A 87 18.51 7.18 -3.51
CA VAL A 87 19.89 6.74 -3.75
C VAL A 87 19.84 5.26 -4.12
N LYS A 88 20.61 4.84 -5.13
CA LYS A 88 20.70 3.43 -5.56
C LYS A 88 22.12 3.06 -5.95
N PHE A 89 22.59 1.89 -5.50
CA PHE A 89 23.76 1.25 -6.08
C PHE A 89 23.40 0.71 -7.47
N LEU A 90 24.26 0.99 -8.44
CA LEU A 90 24.12 0.40 -9.76
C LEU A 90 24.65 -1.06 -9.73
N PRO A 91 23.83 -2.05 -10.10
CA PRO A 91 24.21 -3.46 -10.09
C PRO A 91 25.48 -3.74 -10.88
N HIS A 92 26.28 -4.71 -10.42
CA HIS A 92 27.53 -5.14 -11.07
C HIS A 92 28.61 -4.07 -11.25
N SER A 93 28.47 -2.89 -10.63
CA SER A 93 29.49 -1.83 -10.65
C SER A 93 30.61 -2.02 -9.62
N GLY A 94 30.56 -3.10 -8.82
CA GLY A 94 31.48 -3.31 -7.70
C GLY A 94 31.33 -2.26 -6.61
N ASP A 95 30.08 -1.85 -6.35
CA ASP A 95 29.68 -0.81 -5.38
C ASP A 95 30.29 0.58 -5.65
N ARG A 96 30.88 0.77 -6.84
CA ARG A 96 31.55 2.02 -7.24
C ARG A 96 30.57 3.09 -7.68
N ILE A 97 29.45 2.71 -8.30
CA ILE A 97 28.54 3.64 -8.95
C ILE A 97 27.25 3.80 -8.14
N LEU A 98 26.96 5.04 -7.76
CA LEU A 98 25.70 5.44 -7.15
C LEU A 98 24.88 6.31 -8.11
N VAL A 99 23.57 6.16 -8.06
CA VAL A 99 22.62 7.03 -8.76
C VAL A 99 21.75 7.75 -7.73
N THR A 100 21.57 9.05 -7.88
CA THR A 100 20.70 9.86 -7.01
C THR A 100 19.67 10.63 -7.81
N GLY A 101 18.46 10.74 -7.25
CA GLY A 101 17.38 11.61 -7.75
C GLY A 101 16.91 12.55 -6.64
N ALA A 102 16.60 13.80 -7.00
CA ALA A 102 16.34 14.85 -6.02
C ALA A 102 15.21 15.82 -6.41
N ALA A 103 14.87 16.69 -5.47
CA ALA A 103 13.90 17.77 -5.60
C ALA A 103 14.31 18.87 -6.58
N ASP A 104 15.58 18.92 -7.00
CA ASP A 104 16.08 19.88 -7.99
C ASP A 104 15.82 19.46 -9.45
N THR A 105 14.95 18.46 -9.63
CA THR A 105 14.54 17.86 -10.92
C THR A 105 15.65 17.11 -11.66
N LYS A 106 16.80 16.87 -11.01
CA LYS A 106 17.95 16.21 -11.65
C LYS A 106 18.11 14.77 -11.20
N VAL A 107 18.81 14.03 -12.05
CA VAL A 107 19.39 12.73 -11.73
C VAL A 107 20.89 12.81 -11.89
N HIS A 108 21.63 12.40 -10.87
CA HIS A 108 23.09 12.36 -10.89
C HIS A 108 23.60 10.92 -10.79
N VAL A 109 24.75 10.67 -11.42
CA VAL A 109 25.50 9.42 -11.31
C VAL A 109 26.87 9.76 -10.76
N HIS A 110 27.26 9.06 -9.71
CA HIS A 110 28.47 9.32 -8.94
C HIS A 110 29.41 8.13 -8.98
N ASP A 111 30.69 8.44 -8.98
CA ASP A 111 31.75 7.47 -8.73
C ASP A 111 32.26 7.64 -7.30
N VAL A 112 31.94 6.67 -6.45
CA VAL A 112 32.28 6.68 -5.02
C VAL A 112 33.79 6.65 -4.78
N SER A 113 34.56 6.06 -5.71
CA SER A 113 36.01 5.91 -5.55
C SER A 113 36.76 7.24 -5.67
N VAL A 114 36.31 8.11 -6.56
CA VAL A 114 36.87 9.46 -6.77
C VAL A 114 36.06 10.56 -6.09
N LYS A 115 34.86 10.23 -5.59
CA LYS A 115 33.92 11.13 -4.92
C LYS A 115 33.40 12.25 -5.84
N GLU A 116 33.17 11.93 -7.10
CA GLU A 116 32.73 12.88 -8.12
C GLU A 116 31.45 12.46 -8.82
N THR A 117 30.67 13.45 -9.23
CA THR A 117 29.52 13.28 -10.12
C THR A 117 30.01 13.15 -11.56
N ILE A 118 29.84 11.97 -12.15
CA ILE A 118 30.30 11.65 -13.52
C ILE A 118 29.25 11.93 -14.59
N HIS A 119 27.96 11.83 -14.25
CA HIS A 119 26.86 12.24 -15.13
C HIS A 119 25.81 13.06 -14.39
N MET A 120 25.25 14.03 -15.11
CA MET A 120 24.11 14.85 -14.67
C MET A 120 23.08 14.85 -15.79
N PHE A 121 21.84 14.47 -15.45
CA PHE A 121 20.69 14.51 -16.33
C PHE A 121 19.66 15.50 -15.76
N SER A 122 19.17 16.40 -16.61
CA SER A 122 18.24 17.47 -16.24
C SER A 122 17.00 17.48 -17.15
N ASP A 123 16.57 16.29 -17.57
CA ASP A 123 15.46 16.14 -18.53
C ASP A 123 14.06 16.13 -17.83
N HIS A 124 14.01 15.92 -16.52
CA HIS A 124 12.76 16.03 -15.74
C HIS A 124 12.44 17.49 -15.45
N THR A 125 11.14 17.81 -15.45
CA THR A 125 10.64 19.18 -15.20
C THR A 125 10.08 19.38 -13.80
N ASN A 126 9.99 18.31 -13.01
CA ASN A 126 9.56 18.33 -11.62
C ASN A 126 10.41 17.37 -10.78
N ARG A 127 10.16 17.29 -9.47
CA ARG A 127 11.00 16.58 -8.50
C ARG A 127 11.11 15.10 -8.83
N VAL A 128 12.34 14.57 -8.80
CA VAL A 128 12.59 13.14 -9.00
C VAL A 128 12.42 12.41 -7.67
N LYS A 129 11.41 11.55 -7.59
CA LYS A 129 11.01 10.90 -6.34
C LYS A 129 11.66 9.55 -6.12
N ARG A 130 11.88 8.76 -7.18
CA ARG A 130 12.44 7.41 -7.03
C ARG A 130 13.32 7.01 -8.21
N ILE A 131 14.40 6.31 -7.90
CA ILE A 131 15.25 5.58 -8.85
C ILE A 131 15.03 4.08 -8.65
N ALA A 132 14.97 3.32 -9.75
CA ALA A 132 15.07 1.87 -9.70
C ALA A 132 16.19 1.36 -10.61
N THR A 133 16.84 0.31 -10.16
CA THR A 133 17.83 -0.46 -10.88
C THR A 133 17.33 -1.90 -11.03
N ALA A 134 17.95 -2.67 -11.90
CA ALA A 134 17.61 -4.08 -12.10
C ALA A 134 18.88 -4.93 -12.23
N PRO A 135 18.99 -6.06 -11.53
CA PRO A 135 20.19 -6.89 -11.55
C PRO A 135 20.64 -7.30 -12.96
N MET A 136 19.72 -7.65 -13.85
CA MET A 136 20.09 -8.09 -15.21
C MET A 136 20.49 -6.95 -16.16
N TRP A 137 20.37 -5.69 -15.73
CA TRP A 137 20.60 -4.51 -16.55
C TRP A 137 21.64 -3.57 -15.93
N PRO A 138 22.93 -3.95 -15.91
CA PRO A 138 23.97 -3.27 -15.12
C PRO A 138 24.26 -1.82 -15.52
N ASN A 139 23.85 -1.39 -16.71
CA ASN A 139 24.09 -0.02 -17.19
C ASN A 139 22.79 0.76 -17.40
N ILE A 140 21.64 0.16 -17.06
CA ILE A 140 20.34 0.78 -17.25
C ILE A 140 19.67 0.97 -15.90
N PHE A 141 19.06 2.14 -15.72
CA PHE A 141 18.23 2.44 -14.59
C PHE A 141 17.06 3.32 -15.01
N TRP A 142 16.10 3.48 -14.11
CA TRP A 142 14.89 4.26 -14.35
C TRP A 142 14.63 5.26 -13.23
N SER A 143 13.96 6.35 -13.57
CA SER A 143 13.48 7.36 -12.61
C SER A 143 11.99 7.60 -12.75
N ALA A 144 11.34 7.95 -11.63
CA ALA A 144 9.99 8.50 -11.59
C ALA A 144 10.05 9.91 -11.00
N ALA A 145 9.31 10.82 -11.63
CA ALA A 145 9.21 12.18 -11.17
C ALA A 145 7.78 12.71 -11.19
N GLU A 146 7.56 13.80 -10.46
CA GLU A 146 6.29 14.49 -10.36
C GLU A 146 5.87 15.23 -11.63
N ASP A 147 6.64 15.12 -12.71
CA ASP A 147 6.22 15.55 -14.04
C ASP A 147 5.35 14.48 -14.73
N GLY A 148 5.10 13.36 -14.05
CA GLY A 148 4.31 12.24 -14.55
C GLY A 148 5.11 11.32 -15.47
N ILE A 149 6.41 11.52 -15.61
CA ILE A 149 7.25 10.80 -16.58
C ILE A 149 8.09 9.74 -15.86
N ILE A 150 8.16 8.55 -16.45
CA ILE A 150 9.16 7.53 -16.15
C ILE A 150 10.23 7.55 -17.24
N ARG A 151 11.48 7.80 -16.85
CA ARG A 151 12.61 7.87 -17.78
C ARG A 151 13.52 6.67 -17.64
N GLN A 152 14.15 6.28 -18.74
CA GLN A 152 15.19 5.27 -18.81
C GLN A 152 16.53 5.91 -19.17
N TYR A 153 17.59 5.45 -18.54
CA TYR A 153 18.96 5.92 -18.73
C TYR A 153 19.83 4.73 -19.11
N ASP A 154 20.69 4.88 -20.13
CA ASP A 154 21.70 3.87 -20.48
C ASP A 154 23.08 4.52 -20.45
N LEU A 155 23.90 4.11 -19.47
CA LEU A 155 25.24 4.68 -19.26
C LEU A 155 26.26 4.29 -20.35
N ARG A 156 25.90 3.37 -21.24
CA ARG A 156 26.73 3.02 -22.40
C ARG A 156 26.56 4.01 -23.54
N GLU A 157 25.46 4.77 -23.55
CA GLU A 157 25.24 5.80 -24.55
C GLU A 157 26.04 7.05 -24.22
N SER A 158 26.68 7.64 -25.24
CA SER A 158 27.43 8.89 -25.08
C SER A 158 26.53 10.10 -24.86
N SER A 159 25.22 9.96 -25.08
CA SER A 159 24.27 11.05 -24.92
C SER A 159 24.01 11.29 -23.43
N LYS A 160 24.20 12.52 -22.95
CA LYS A 160 23.81 12.92 -21.58
C LYS A 160 22.30 13.15 -21.47
N ARG A 161 21.51 12.31 -22.14
CA ARG A 161 20.06 12.41 -22.23
C ARG A 161 19.43 11.09 -21.86
N SER A 162 18.19 11.18 -21.41
CA SER A 162 17.35 10.04 -21.05
C SER A 162 16.21 9.85 -22.03
N GLU A 163 15.75 8.61 -22.14
CA GLU A 163 14.60 8.23 -22.96
C GLU A 163 13.33 8.23 -22.10
N VAL A 164 12.21 8.67 -22.68
CA VAL A 164 10.90 8.54 -22.01
C VAL A 164 10.40 7.12 -22.22
N LEU A 165 10.29 6.37 -21.13
CA LEU A 165 9.70 5.02 -21.13
C LEU A 165 8.18 5.12 -21.03
N ILE A 166 7.66 5.81 -20.01
CA ILE A 166 6.21 6.00 -19.81
C ILE A 166 5.95 7.48 -19.57
N ASP A 167 4.96 8.04 -20.27
CA ASP A 167 4.44 9.37 -19.99
C ASP A 167 3.02 9.26 -19.44
N LEU A 168 2.88 9.27 -18.12
CA LEU A 168 1.57 9.16 -17.48
C LEU A 168 0.65 10.33 -17.86
N THR A 169 1.18 11.50 -18.22
CA THR A 169 0.35 12.67 -18.55
C THR A 169 -0.49 12.44 -19.80
N GLU A 170 0.00 11.62 -20.74
CA GLU A 170 -0.74 11.23 -21.94
C GLU A 170 -1.88 10.24 -21.64
N TYR A 171 -1.80 9.52 -20.50
CA TYR A 171 -2.70 8.41 -20.17
C TYR A 171 -3.67 8.71 -19.02
N CYS A 172 -3.25 9.53 -18.06
CA CYS A 172 -3.96 9.80 -16.80
C CYS A 172 -4.32 11.28 -16.62
N GLY A 173 -3.96 12.13 -17.60
CA GLY A 173 -4.18 13.58 -17.54
C GLY A 173 -2.99 14.36 -16.98
N GLN A 174 -2.99 15.67 -17.18
CA GLN A 174 -1.82 16.53 -16.95
C GLN A 174 -1.43 16.74 -15.48
N LEU A 175 -2.30 16.38 -14.53
CA LEU A 175 -2.05 16.54 -13.10
C LEU A 175 -1.50 15.26 -12.43
N VAL A 176 -1.20 14.22 -13.22
CA VAL A 176 -0.65 12.98 -12.67
C VAL A 176 0.82 13.16 -12.30
N GLU A 177 1.20 12.63 -11.15
CA GLU A 177 2.56 12.68 -10.63
C GLU A 177 3.05 11.25 -10.41
N ALA A 178 4.22 10.88 -10.96
CA ALA A 178 4.83 9.60 -10.66
C ALA A 178 5.58 9.71 -9.34
N LYS A 179 5.20 8.89 -8.36
CA LYS A 179 5.67 9.00 -6.96
C LYS A 179 6.66 7.92 -6.60
N CYS A 180 6.49 6.72 -7.13
CA CYS A 180 7.44 5.63 -6.93
C CYS A 180 7.43 4.64 -8.09
N LEU A 181 8.52 3.88 -8.20
CA LEU A 181 8.62 2.76 -9.14
C LEU A 181 9.48 1.64 -8.55
N ALA A 182 9.26 0.42 -9.04
CA ALA A 182 10.11 -0.73 -8.75
C ALA A 182 10.15 -1.67 -9.96
N VAL A 183 11.30 -2.31 -10.20
CA VAL A 183 11.45 -3.37 -11.20
C VAL A 183 11.31 -4.71 -10.52
N ASN A 184 10.58 -5.65 -11.13
CA ASN A 184 10.43 -6.98 -10.57
C ASN A 184 11.79 -7.71 -10.53
N PRO A 185 12.23 -8.20 -9.36
CA PRO A 185 13.60 -8.71 -9.17
C PRO A 185 13.86 -10.04 -9.91
N GLN A 186 12.83 -10.87 -10.12
CA GLN A 186 12.96 -12.15 -10.82
C GLN A 186 12.71 -12.02 -12.32
N ASN A 187 11.78 -11.16 -12.71
CA ASN A 187 11.46 -10.90 -14.11
C ASN A 187 11.58 -9.41 -14.40
N ASN A 188 12.78 -8.95 -14.72
CA ASN A 188 13.11 -7.53 -14.94
C ASN A 188 12.39 -6.90 -16.14
N ASN A 189 11.44 -7.57 -16.81
CA ASN A 189 10.56 -6.98 -17.83
C ASN A 189 9.33 -6.28 -17.22
N TYR A 190 9.01 -6.54 -15.96
CA TYR A 190 7.87 -5.93 -15.29
C TYR A 190 8.28 -4.75 -14.41
N LEU A 191 7.57 -3.64 -14.57
CA LEU A 191 7.78 -2.40 -13.83
C LEU A 191 6.50 -2.01 -13.10
N ALA A 192 6.54 -1.93 -11.77
CA ALA A 192 5.47 -1.35 -10.97
C ALA A 192 5.67 0.17 -10.87
N VAL A 193 4.58 0.92 -11.02
CA VAL A 193 4.55 2.39 -10.94
C VAL A 193 3.41 2.82 -10.03
N GLY A 194 3.76 3.58 -8.99
CA GLY A 194 2.84 4.29 -8.12
C GLY A 194 2.75 5.77 -8.53
N ALA A 195 1.52 6.29 -8.52
CA ALA A 195 1.24 7.69 -8.84
C ALA A 195 0.23 8.25 -7.83
N ASN A 196 -0.15 9.52 -7.99
CA ASN A 196 -1.36 10.03 -7.36
C ASN A 196 -2.61 9.29 -7.87
N GLY A 197 -3.59 9.16 -6.98
CA GLY A 197 -4.78 8.32 -7.17
C GLY A 197 -4.67 6.94 -6.53
N PRO A 198 -5.75 6.15 -6.57
CA PRO A 198 -5.86 4.88 -5.83
C PRO A 198 -5.19 3.70 -6.57
N PHE A 199 -4.77 3.89 -7.81
CA PHE A 199 -4.34 2.80 -8.68
C PHE A 199 -2.82 2.62 -8.64
N VAL A 200 -2.40 1.37 -8.54
CA VAL A 200 -1.03 0.94 -8.82
C VAL A 200 -1.00 0.23 -10.16
N ARG A 201 0.04 0.52 -10.93
CA ARG A 201 0.18 0.11 -12.33
C ARG A 201 1.36 -0.85 -12.45
N LEU A 202 1.15 -1.99 -13.11
CA LEU A 202 2.19 -2.95 -13.44
C LEU A 202 2.31 -3.01 -14.95
N TYR A 203 3.45 -2.58 -15.46
CA TYR A 203 3.73 -2.50 -16.87
C TYR A 203 4.64 -3.63 -17.34
N ASP A 204 4.35 -4.19 -18.53
CA ASP A 204 5.32 -4.98 -19.28
C ASP A 204 6.15 -4.03 -20.17
N MET A 205 7.39 -3.78 -19.76
CA MET A 205 8.27 -2.83 -20.44
C MET A 205 8.56 -3.22 -21.90
N ARG A 206 8.45 -4.50 -22.26
CA ARG A 206 8.66 -4.97 -23.65
C ARG A 206 7.55 -4.54 -24.59
N MET A 207 6.37 -4.24 -24.05
CA MET A 207 5.21 -3.81 -24.82
C MET A 207 5.16 -2.28 -24.96
N ILE A 208 5.99 -1.55 -24.21
CA ILE A 208 6.06 -0.10 -24.22
C ILE A 208 7.20 0.31 -25.14
N HIS A 209 6.89 1.09 -26.18
CA HIS A 209 7.89 1.56 -27.12
C HIS A 209 8.43 2.91 -26.64
N ASN A 210 9.76 3.00 -26.48
CA ASN A 210 10.42 4.24 -26.10
C ASN A 210 10.13 5.32 -27.15
N HIS A 211 9.53 6.44 -26.73
CA HIS A 211 9.32 7.60 -27.59
C HIS A 211 10.28 8.70 -27.17
N ARG A 212 11.19 9.08 -28.07
CA ARG A 212 11.98 10.30 -27.94
C ARG A 212 11.05 11.51 -28.03
N LYS A 213 10.58 12.04 -26.90
CA LYS A 213 10.04 13.40 -26.85
C LYS A 213 11.21 14.35 -27.08
N SER A 214 11.37 14.81 -28.31
CA SER A 214 12.21 15.98 -28.59
C SER A 214 11.64 17.14 -27.79
N ALA A 215 12.45 17.75 -26.93
CA ALA A 215 12.10 19.00 -26.26
C ALA A 215 11.92 20.09 -27.34
N SER A 216 10.74 20.18 -27.94
CA SER A 216 10.32 21.38 -28.65
C SER A 216 10.04 22.42 -27.57
N GLN A 217 10.89 23.44 -27.54
CA GLN A 217 10.69 24.67 -26.79
C GLN A 217 9.27 25.20 -27.02
N SER A 218 8.35 24.99 -26.08
CA SER A 218 7.21 25.88 -25.93
C SER A 218 7.64 26.98 -24.97
N THR A 219 8.30 27.99 -25.51
CA THR A 219 8.51 29.29 -24.86
C THR A 219 7.17 30.00 -24.71
N SER A 220 6.37 29.60 -23.73
CA SER A 220 5.26 30.40 -23.22
C SER A 220 4.81 29.83 -21.88
N ALA A 221 5.15 30.53 -20.80
CA ALA A 221 4.32 30.54 -19.61
C ALA A 221 2.95 31.12 -20.02
N GLY A 222 2.01 30.24 -20.38
CA GLY A 222 0.71 30.64 -20.90
C GLY A 222 -0.17 29.43 -21.17
N VAL A 223 -1.20 29.28 -20.32
CA VAL A 223 -2.46 28.52 -20.49
C VAL A 223 -2.34 27.29 -21.42
N HIS A 224 -2.13 26.13 -20.79
CA HIS A 224 -2.14 24.81 -21.40
C HIS A 224 -3.34 24.63 -22.35
N THR A 225 -3.05 24.55 -23.65
CA THR A 225 -4.07 24.23 -24.65
C THR A 225 -4.40 22.74 -24.53
N PHE A 226 -5.68 22.44 -24.32
CA PHE A 226 -6.24 21.10 -24.11
C PHE A 226 -5.87 20.14 -25.25
N CYS A 227 -5.10 19.09 -24.96
CA CYS A 227 -4.96 17.96 -25.86
C CYS A 227 -6.07 16.94 -25.57
N ASP A 228 -7.11 16.96 -26.40
CA ASP A 228 -8.36 16.20 -26.27
C ASP A 228 -8.25 14.70 -26.66
N ARG A 229 -7.04 14.16 -26.82
CA ARG A 229 -6.84 12.74 -27.19
C ARG A 229 -5.73 12.10 -26.36
N GLN A 230 -6.13 11.43 -25.27
CA GLN A 230 -5.32 10.42 -24.60
C GLN A 230 -4.94 9.35 -25.64
N LYS A 231 -3.63 9.12 -25.86
CA LYS A 231 -3.21 7.93 -26.60
C LYS A 231 -3.41 6.73 -25.68
N PRO A 232 -4.07 5.65 -26.07
CA PRO A 232 -4.17 4.47 -25.20
C PRO A 232 -2.77 3.85 -25.02
N ILE A 233 -2.44 3.45 -23.80
CA ILE A 233 -1.33 2.50 -23.57
C ILE A 233 -1.63 1.26 -24.43
N PRO A 234 -0.64 0.64 -25.10
CA PRO A 234 -0.88 -0.57 -25.89
C PRO A 234 -1.68 -1.59 -25.09
N ASP A 235 -2.74 -2.15 -25.70
CA ASP A 235 -3.62 -3.09 -25.02
C ASP A 235 -2.82 -4.27 -24.44
N GLY A 236 -3.04 -4.56 -23.16
CA GLY A 236 -2.33 -5.60 -22.42
C GLY A 236 -0.96 -5.18 -21.86
N ALA A 237 -0.42 -4.00 -22.19
CA ALA A 237 0.87 -3.55 -21.67
C ALA A 237 0.81 -3.09 -20.20
N GLY A 238 -0.38 -2.76 -19.68
CA GLY A 238 -0.59 -2.31 -18.31
C GLY A 238 -1.65 -3.11 -17.57
N GLN A 239 -1.32 -3.56 -16.37
CA GLN A 239 -2.21 -4.17 -15.40
C GLN A 239 -2.41 -3.24 -14.21
N TYR A 240 -3.65 -3.13 -13.71
CA TYR A 240 -4.01 -2.21 -12.65
C TYR A 240 -4.39 -2.97 -11.37
N TYR A 241 -4.09 -2.36 -10.23
CA TYR A 241 -4.39 -2.87 -8.89
C TYR A 241 -4.98 -1.73 -8.06
N VAL A 242 -6.05 -2.02 -7.31
CA VAL A 242 -6.73 -1.06 -6.44
C VAL A 242 -7.45 -1.80 -5.33
N ALA A 243 -7.37 -1.27 -4.11
CA ALA A 243 -8.17 -1.82 -3.02
C ALA A 243 -9.65 -1.48 -3.21
N GLY A 244 -10.52 -2.49 -3.23
CA GLY A 244 -11.90 -2.32 -3.70
C GLY A 244 -12.79 -1.41 -2.85
N HIS A 245 -12.40 -1.14 -1.60
CA HIS A 245 -13.10 -0.20 -0.71
C HIS A 245 -12.66 1.25 -0.86
N LEU A 246 -11.60 1.52 -1.62
CA LEU A 246 -11.17 2.89 -1.82
C LEU A 246 -12.26 3.67 -2.57
N PRO A 247 -12.52 4.92 -2.16
CA PRO A 247 -13.58 5.75 -2.72
C PRO A 247 -13.62 5.71 -4.25
N VAL A 248 -14.83 5.59 -4.83
CA VAL A 248 -15.02 5.54 -6.28
C VAL A 248 -15.44 6.91 -6.83
N LYS A 249 -16.08 7.74 -6.01
CA LYS A 249 -16.55 9.05 -6.44
C LYS A 249 -15.60 10.14 -5.96
N LEU A 250 -15.25 11.08 -6.84
CA LEU A 250 -14.36 12.21 -6.53
C LEU A 250 -14.77 13.00 -5.27
N HIS A 251 -16.08 13.16 -5.04
CA HIS A 251 -16.57 13.84 -3.83
C HIS A 251 -16.22 13.09 -2.54
N ASP A 252 -16.19 11.76 -2.58
CA ASP A 252 -15.81 10.94 -1.42
C ASP A 252 -14.30 11.06 -1.12
N TYR A 253 -13.46 11.36 -2.12
CA TYR A 253 -12.06 11.72 -1.90
C TYR A 253 -11.95 13.07 -1.20
N ASN A 254 -12.68 14.07 -1.70
CA ASN A 254 -12.66 15.43 -1.16
C ASN A 254 -13.23 15.49 0.28
N ASN A 255 -14.24 14.68 0.59
CA ASN A 255 -14.83 14.61 1.93
C ASN A 255 -13.89 13.98 2.96
N ARG A 256 -12.92 13.15 2.52
CA ARG A 256 -11.92 12.58 3.42
C ARG A 256 -10.73 13.49 3.66
N LEU A 257 -10.65 14.64 2.97
CA LEU A 257 -9.57 15.63 3.09
C LEU A 257 -8.15 15.04 2.95
N ARG A 258 -8.02 13.84 2.33
CA ARG A 258 -6.77 13.10 2.18
C ARG A 258 -6.54 12.68 0.73
N VAL A 259 -5.34 12.95 0.23
CA VAL A 259 -4.94 12.58 -1.13
C VAL A 259 -4.48 11.13 -1.12
N LEU A 260 -5.12 10.29 -1.94
CA LEU A 260 -4.64 8.92 -2.14
C LEU A 260 -3.46 8.93 -3.09
N VAL A 261 -2.37 8.31 -2.66
CA VAL A 261 -1.14 8.25 -3.44
C VAL A 261 -0.38 6.97 -3.13
N ALA A 262 0.11 6.27 -4.15
CA ALA A 262 1.05 5.17 -3.91
C ALA A 262 2.44 5.76 -3.62
N THR A 263 2.76 5.93 -2.34
CA THR A 263 4.03 6.52 -1.88
C THR A 263 5.21 5.58 -2.05
N TYR A 264 4.95 4.26 -2.03
CA TYR A 264 5.97 3.24 -2.20
C TYR A 264 5.42 1.96 -2.80
N VAL A 265 6.22 1.33 -3.66
CA VAL A 265 5.93 0.01 -4.24
C VAL A 265 7.18 -0.85 -4.18
N THR A 266 7.04 -2.12 -3.84
CA THR A 266 8.15 -3.09 -3.86
C THR A 266 7.63 -4.50 -4.14
N PHE A 267 8.42 -5.28 -4.86
CA PHE A 267 8.09 -6.68 -5.14
C PHE A 267 8.57 -7.58 -4.03
N SER A 268 7.87 -8.70 -3.84
CA SER A 268 8.40 -9.81 -3.04
C SER A 268 9.72 -10.32 -3.64
N PRO A 269 10.58 -10.98 -2.83
CA PRO A 269 11.84 -11.53 -3.34
C PRO A 269 11.68 -12.50 -4.51
N ASP A 270 10.55 -13.22 -4.58
CA ASP A 270 10.19 -14.12 -5.68
C ASP A 270 9.46 -13.42 -6.85
N GLY A 271 9.15 -12.13 -6.73
CA GLY A 271 8.50 -11.34 -7.76
C GLY A 271 7.03 -11.69 -8.02
N THR A 272 6.38 -12.47 -7.15
CA THR A 272 4.98 -12.91 -7.32
C THR A 272 3.95 -12.07 -6.57
N GLU A 273 4.40 -11.23 -5.64
CA GLU A 273 3.55 -10.33 -4.85
C GLU A 273 4.08 -8.89 -4.97
N LEU A 274 3.18 -7.92 -4.85
CA LEU A 274 3.49 -6.49 -4.88
C LEU A 274 2.97 -5.84 -3.61
N LEU A 275 3.89 -5.31 -2.80
CA LEU A 275 3.59 -4.54 -1.60
C LEU A 275 3.53 -3.06 -1.94
N VAL A 276 2.51 -2.38 -1.42
CA VAL A 276 2.21 -0.99 -1.74
C VAL A 276 1.89 -0.23 -0.46
N ASN A 277 2.61 0.86 -0.18
CA ASN A 277 2.22 1.83 0.84
C ASN A 277 1.38 2.94 0.21
N MET A 278 0.09 2.97 0.55
CA MET A 278 -0.84 3.98 0.05
C MET A 278 -0.97 5.13 1.07
N GLY A 279 -0.52 6.33 0.69
CA GLY A 279 -0.74 7.56 1.43
C GLY A 279 -2.23 7.88 1.56
N GLY A 280 -2.61 8.37 2.73
CA GLY A 280 -3.99 8.52 3.18
C GLY A 280 -4.67 7.20 3.57
N GLU A 281 -3.97 6.06 3.45
CA GLU A 281 -4.52 4.71 3.56
C GLU A 281 -3.52 3.74 4.20
N GLN A 282 -3.79 2.43 4.08
CA GLN A 282 -3.01 1.35 4.68
C GLN A 282 -1.92 0.79 3.72
N VAL A 283 -1.10 -0.14 4.22
CA VAL A 283 -0.24 -0.96 3.37
C VAL A 283 -1.06 -2.11 2.77
N TYR A 284 -0.94 -2.33 1.47
CA TYR A 284 -1.62 -3.38 0.72
C TYR A 284 -0.62 -4.35 0.11
N LEU A 285 -0.94 -5.64 0.16
CA LEU A 285 -0.22 -6.69 -0.58
C LEU A 285 -1.12 -7.23 -1.67
N PHE A 286 -0.70 -7.10 -2.93
CA PHE A 286 -1.37 -7.63 -4.10
C PHE A 286 -0.69 -8.92 -4.57
N ASP A 287 -1.49 -9.93 -4.88
CA ASP A 287 -1.01 -11.17 -5.50
C ASP A 287 -0.97 -11.00 -7.02
N LEU A 288 0.20 -11.21 -7.63
CA LEU A 288 0.39 -11.07 -9.08
C LEU A 288 0.09 -12.38 -9.82
N THR A 289 -0.03 -13.50 -9.10
CA THR A 289 -0.28 -14.84 -9.63
C THR A 289 -1.76 -15.20 -9.51
N PHE A 290 -2.31 -15.13 -8.31
CA PHE A 290 -3.71 -15.47 -7.99
C PHE A 290 -4.54 -14.20 -7.83
N LYS A 291 -4.81 -13.55 -8.95
CA LYS A 291 -5.46 -12.24 -9.01
C LYS A 291 -6.95 -12.36 -8.68
N GLN A 292 -7.45 -11.50 -7.79
CA GLN A 292 -8.87 -11.42 -7.42
C GLN A 292 -9.48 -10.10 -7.89
N LYS A 293 -10.73 -10.11 -8.33
CA LYS A 293 -11.42 -8.88 -8.77
C LYS A 293 -11.97 -8.11 -7.57
N PRO A 294 -11.88 -6.77 -7.54
CA PRO A 294 -12.49 -5.98 -6.49
C PRO A 294 -14.01 -6.11 -6.52
N TYR A 295 -14.62 -6.29 -5.36
CA TYR A 295 -16.06 -6.21 -5.18
C TYR A 295 -16.55 -4.75 -5.29
N THR A 296 -16.73 -4.27 -6.53
CA THR A 296 -17.25 -2.92 -6.81
C THR A 296 -18.62 -3.01 -7.45
N TYR A 297 -19.68 -2.71 -6.69
CA TYR A 297 -21.07 -2.83 -7.16
C TYR A 297 -21.62 -1.54 -7.79
N LEU A 298 -20.92 -0.41 -7.64
CA LEU A 298 -21.35 0.90 -8.17
C LEU A 298 -21.09 1.10 -9.68
N LEU A 299 -20.42 0.17 -10.34
CA LEU A 299 -20.04 0.32 -11.76
C LEU A 299 -21.22 -0.06 -12.68
N PRO A 300 -21.57 0.78 -13.69
CA PRO A 300 -22.62 0.44 -14.65
C PRO A 300 -22.29 -0.86 -15.37
N LYS A 301 -23.19 -1.85 -15.33
CA LYS A 301 -23.04 -3.07 -16.13
C LYS A 301 -23.21 -2.73 -17.61
N LYS A 302 -22.14 -2.79 -18.41
CA LYS A 302 -22.30 -2.79 -19.87
C LYS A 302 -23.01 -4.07 -20.28
N CYS A 303 -24.27 -3.99 -20.71
CA CYS A 303 -24.89 -5.04 -21.51
C CYS A 303 -24.07 -5.18 -22.79
N GLN A 304 -23.33 -6.27 -22.95
CA GLN A 304 -22.82 -6.63 -24.27
C GLN A 304 -24.02 -7.09 -25.10
N SER A 305 -24.56 -6.19 -25.92
CA SER A 305 -25.40 -6.58 -27.06
C SER A 305 -24.52 -7.35 -28.03
N THR A 306 -24.70 -8.66 -28.10
CA THR A 306 -24.11 -9.50 -29.13
C THR A 306 -24.80 -9.21 -30.47
N ASP A 307 -24.28 -8.28 -31.24
CA ASP A 307 -24.47 -8.29 -32.69
C ASP A 307 -23.32 -9.08 -33.32
N VAL A 308 -23.67 -10.30 -33.72
CA VAL A 308 -22.81 -11.25 -34.41
C VAL A 308 -22.63 -10.78 -35.86
N GLN A 309 -21.40 -10.44 -36.25
CA GLN A 309 -20.97 -10.57 -37.65
C GLN A 309 -19.88 -11.64 -37.76
N ASN A 310 -20.14 -12.55 -38.71
CA ASN A 310 -19.48 -13.82 -38.94
C ASN A 310 -17.97 -13.76 -39.15
N GLY A 311 -17.28 -14.76 -38.58
CA GLY A 311 -16.21 -15.48 -39.29
C GLY A 311 -14.79 -15.34 -38.75
N LYS A 312 -14.44 -16.13 -37.72
CA LYS A 312 -13.27 -17.05 -37.70
C LYS A 312 -13.17 -17.77 -36.35
N THR A 313 -12.83 -19.05 -36.44
CA THR A 313 -12.95 -20.12 -35.46
C THR A 313 -11.86 -20.15 -34.37
N THR A 314 -12.32 -20.25 -33.12
CA THR A 314 -11.88 -21.08 -31.98
C THR A 314 -10.40 -21.20 -31.58
N ASN A 315 -10.08 -20.75 -30.35
CA ASN A 315 -9.57 -21.60 -29.24
C ASN A 315 -9.70 -20.88 -27.88
N GLY A 316 -10.09 -21.64 -26.83
CA GLY A 316 -10.52 -21.31 -25.45
C GLY A 316 -9.91 -20.08 -24.75
N VAL A 317 -10.56 -19.41 -23.80
CA VAL A 317 -11.38 -19.88 -22.67
C VAL A 317 -12.37 -18.77 -22.26
N SER A 318 -13.66 -19.06 -22.08
CA SER A 318 -14.65 -18.08 -21.63
C SER A 318 -14.73 -18.05 -20.09
N ASN A 319 -14.05 -17.08 -19.45
CA ASN A 319 -14.12 -16.82 -18.01
C ASN A 319 -14.84 -15.49 -17.71
N GLY A 320 -16.14 -15.46 -17.96
CA GLY A 320 -17.04 -14.41 -17.46
C GLY A 320 -18.09 -15.07 -16.57
N ILE A 321 -18.20 -14.61 -15.33
CA ILE A 321 -19.26 -15.02 -14.41
C ILE A 321 -20.61 -14.72 -15.10
N HIS A 322 -21.29 -15.76 -15.58
CA HIS A 322 -22.67 -15.69 -16.02
C HIS A 322 -23.55 -15.39 -14.80
N LEU A 323 -24.28 -14.27 -14.83
CA LEU A 323 -25.34 -13.93 -13.88
C LEU A 323 -26.70 -13.98 -14.60
N PRO A 324 -27.36 -15.15 -14.75
CA PRO A 324 -28.75 -15.22 -15.18
C PRO A 324 -29.69 -14.82 -14.03
N ALA A 325 -30.96 -14.53 -14.36
CA ALA A 325 -32.00 -13.96 -13.50
C ALA A 325 -32.42 -14.83 -12.29
N SER A 326 -31.52 -15.03 -11.32
CA SER A 326 -31.76 -15.40 -9.92
C SER A 326 -30.42 -15.23 -9.17
N ARG A 327 -30.23 -14.08 -8.52
CA ARG A 327 -28.92 -13.43 -8.32
C ARG A 327 -28.06 -13.89 -7.13
N LEU A 328 -28.35 -14.97 -6.41
CA LEU A 328 -27.54 -15.44 -5.25
C LEU A 328 -27.37 -16.97 -5.20
N ARG A 329 -26.98 -17.59 -6.33
CA ARG A 329 -26.52 -18.99 -6.33
C ARG A 329 -25.02 -19.05 -6.10
N PHE A 330 -24.63 -19.40 -4.87
CA PHE A 330 -23.29 -19.89 -4.57
C PHE A 330 -23.09 -21.17 -5.37
N ALA A 331 -21.98 -21.28 -6.10
CA ALA A 331 -21.67 -22.49 -6.85
C ALA A 331 -21.77 -23.70 -5.91
N GLU A 332 -22.52 -24.73 -6.29
CA GLU A 332 -22.53 -26.03 -5.62
C GLU A 332 -21.14 -26.65 -5.78
N SER A 333 -20.21 -26.23 -4.92
CA SER A 333 -18.95 -26.94 -4.74
C SER A 333 -19.25 -28.17 -3.88
N LYS A 334 -18.61 -29.30 -4.22
CA LYS A 334 -18.72 -30.56 -3.48
C LYS A 334 -18.68 -30.28 -1.98
N VAL A 335 -19.78 -30.59 -1.29
CA VAL A 335 -19.84 -30.59 0.17
C VAL A 335 -18.65 -31.39 0.66
N PHE A 336 -17.63 -30.71 1.20
CA PHE A 336 -16.54 -31.39 1.86
C PHE A 336 -17.11 -31.86 3.20
N SER A 337 -17.57 -33.11 3.24
CA SER A 337 -18.01 -33.81 4.45
C SER A 337 -16.82 -34.22 5.33
N GLY A 338 -15.87 -33.32 5.51
CA GLY A 338 -14.90 -33.42 6.60
C GLY A 338 -15.59 -32.96 7.88
N SER A 339 -15.40 -33.69 8.98
CA SER A 339 -15.92 -33.32 10.30
C SER A 339 -15.69 -31.83 10.56
N GLY A 340 -16.75 -31.04 10.71
CA GLY A 340 -16.68 -29.60 10.97
C GLY A 340 -16.07 -29.22 12.33
N GLU A 341 -15.46 -30.19 13.01
CA GLU A 341 -14.78 -30.02 14.29
C GLU A 341 -13.34 -29.56 14.05
N LEU A 342 -13.01 -28.44 14.68
CA LEU A 342 -11.65 -27.93 14.68
C LEU A 342 -10.76 -28.84 15.54
N PRO A 343 -9.50 -29.08 15.14
CA PRO A 343 -8.50 -29.67 16.01
C PRO A 343 -8.44 -28.99 17.39
N PRO A 344 -8.09 -29.70 18.47
CA PRO A 344 -8.13 -29.15 19.83
C PRO A 344 -7.30 -27.88 20.07
N HIS A 345 -6.25 -27.64 19.27
CA HIS A 345 -5.48 -26.41 19.36
C HIS A 345 -6.17 -25.23 18.66
N LEU A 346 -6.80 -25.46 17.51
CA LEU A 346 -7.61 -24.45 16.82
C LEU A 346 -8.89 -24.10 17.58
N GLU A 347 -9.47 -25.08 18.28
CA GLU A 347 -10.61 -24.84 19.16
C GLU A 347 -10.23 -23.91 20.33
N ARG A 348 -9.01 -24.07 20.88
CA ARG A 348 -8.44 -23.15 21.89
C ARG A 348 -8.22 -21.74 21.33
N ILE A 349 -7.65 -21.61 20.13
CA ILE A 349 -7.46 -20.31 19.47
C ILE A 349 -8.82 -19.63 19.22
N LYS A 350 -9.81 -20.39 18.75
CA LYS A 350 -11.19 -19.88 18.57
C LYS A 350 -11.80 -19.43 19.90
N GLN A 351 -11.61 -20.19 20.98
CA GLN A 351 -12.10 -19.80 22.30
C GLN A 351 -11.45 -18.50 22.78
N GLN A 352 -10.12 -18.35 22.62
CA GLN A 352 -9.40 -17.10 22.93
C GLN A 352 -9.94 -15.92 22.10
N ALA A 353 -10.22 -16.13 20.81
CA ALA A 353 -10.82 -15.12 19.94
C ALA A 353 -12.23 -14.72 20.41
N ASN A 354 -13.06 -15.69 20.79
CA ASN A 354 -14.40 -15.46 21.33
C ASN A 354 -14.36 -14.69 22.66
N ASP A 355 -13.43 -15.04 23.55
CA ASP A 355 -13.24 -14.38 24.84
C ASP A 355 -12.80 -12.92 24.65
N ALA A 356 -11.83 -12.68 23.75
CA ALA A 356 -11.40 -11.33 23.39
C ALA A 356 -12.57 -10.51 22.79
N PHE A 357 -13.36 -11.12 21.91
CA PHE A 357 -14.55 -10.50 21.35
C PHE A 357 -15.59 -10.15 22.43
N ALA A 358 -15.82 -11.04 23.39
CA ALA A 358 -16.75 -10.80 24.51
C ALA A 358 -16.27 -9.65 25.42
N ARG A 359 -14.96 -9.49 25.58
CA ARG A 359 -14.31 -8.38 26.30
C ARG A 359 -14.19 -7.09 25.48
N GLN A 360 -14.74 -7.04 24.27
CA GLN A 360 -14.65 -5.91 23.34
C GLN A 360 -13.22 -5.58 22.86
N GLN A 361 -12.30 -6.56 22.95
CA GLN A 361 -10.93 -6.46 22.46
C GLN A 361 -10.90 -6.86 20.98
N TRP A 362 -11.45 -6.00 20.12
CA TRP A 362 -11.72 -6.33 18.71
C TRP A 362 -10.45 -6.65 17.93
N THR A 363 -9.38 -5.89 18.12
CA THR A 363 -8.10 -6.10 17.45
C THR A 363 -7.51 -7.46 17.80
N GLN A 364 -7.50 -7.80 19.08
CA GLN A 364 -7.02 -9.09 19.56
C GLN A 364 -7.90 -10.26 19.07
N ALA A 365 -9.22 -10.08 19.04
CA ALA A 365 -10.13 -11.08 18.47
C ALA A 365 -9.83 -11.33 16.99
N ILE A 366 -9.63 -10.27 16.19
CA ILE A 366 -9.23 -10.37 14.77
C ILE A 366 -7.91 -11.14 14.64
N GLN A 367 -6.91 -10.83 15.48
CA GLN A 367 -5.61 -11.51 15.43
C GLN A 367 -5.72 -13.02 15.63
N PHE A 368 -6.48 -13.46 16.65
CA PHE A 368 -6.69 -14.88 16.90
C PHE A 368 -7.52 -15.55 15.78
N TYR A 369 -8.54 -14.89 15.24
CA TYR A 369 -9.27 -15.43 14.09
C TYR A 369 -8.40 -15.53 12.83
N SER A 370 -7.54 -14.55 12.57
CA SER A 370 -6.60 -14.58 11.44
C SER A 370 -5.62 -15.75 11.57
N LEU A 371 -5.10 -16.00 12.77
CA LEU A 371 -4.28 -17.18 13.05
C LEU A 371 -5.05 -18.48 12.78
N GLY A 372 -6.28 -18.60 13.31
CA GLY A 372 -7.12 -19.77 13.07
C GLY A 372 -7.46 -19.99 11.59
N ILE A 373 -7.69 -18.90 10.82
CA ILE A 373 -7.97 -18.96 9.38
C ILE A 373 -6.74 -19.37 8.59
N HIS A 374 -5.54 -18.92 8.99
CA HIS A 374 -4.30 -19.31 8.34
C HIS A 374 -4.09 -20.83 8.41
N GLU A 375 -4.38 -21.43 9.56
CA GLU A 375 -4.27 -22.87 9.76
C GLU A 375 -5.48 -23.69 9.25
N ALA A 376 -6.68 -23.11 9.23
CA ALA A 376 -7.91 -23.76 8.78
C ALA A 376 -8.73 -22.89 7.80
N SER A 377 -8.13 -22.62 6.64
CA SER A 377 -8.71 -21.77 5.57
C SER A 377 -10.01 -22.30 4.93
N HIS A 378 -10.40 -23.53 5.27
CA HIS A 378 -11.65 -24.16 4.83
C HIS A 378 -12.79 -24.03 5.86
N ASN A 379 -12.56 -23.43 7.04
CA ASN A 379 -13.56 -23.30 8.08
C ASN A 379 -14.39 -22.00 7.93
N ALA A 380 -15.65 -22.13 7.49
CA ALA A 380 -16.54 -20.99 7.28
C ALA A 380 -16.84 -20.16 8.55
N MET A 381 -16.87 -20.80 9.73
CA MET A 381 -17.21 -20.14 11.00
C MET A 381 -16.18 -19.09 11.39
N LEU A 382 -14.89 -19.39 11.20
CA LEU A 382 -13.81 -18.48 11.56
C LEU A 382 -13.89 -17.18 10.76
N TYR A 383 -14.12 -17.27 9.45
CA TYR A 383 -14.39 -16.10 8.59
C TYR A 383 -15.62 -15.33 9.06
N GLY A 384 -16.74 -16.03 9.31
CA GLY A 384 -17.96 -15.40 9.79
C GLY A 384 -17.75 -14.63 11.11
N ASN A 385 -16.96 -15.18 12.04
CA ASN A 385 -16.68 -14.54 13.33
C ASN A 385 -15.69 -13.38 13.20
N ARG A 386 -14.65 -13.49 12.36
CA ARG A 386 -13.73 -12.38 12.07
C ARG A 386 -14.44 -11.21 11.40
N ALA A 387 -15.37 -11.48 10.48
CA ALA A 387 -16.23 -10.45 9.90
C ALA A 387 -17.01 -9.68 10.98
N ALA A 388 -17.52 -10.36 12.00
CA ALA A 388 -18.20 -9.69 13.12
C ALA A 388 -17.26 -8.78 13.91
N ALA A 389 -16.01 -9.19 14.11
CA ALA A 389 -15.00 -8.40 14.80
C ALA A 389 -14.61 -7.15 13.99
N TYR A 390 -14.41 -7.26 12.67
CA TYR A 390 -14.20 -6.11 11.79
C TYR A 390 -15.35 -5.11 11.84
N MET A 391 -16.60 -5.57 11.75
CA MET A 391 -17.79 -4.71 11.85
C MET A 391 -17.90 -3.97 13.20
N LYS A 392 -17.24 -4.47 14.26
CA LYS A 392 -17.20 -3.84 15.58
C LYS A 392 -16.02 -2.89 15.74
N ARG A 393 -14.85 -3.23 15.21
CA ARG A 393 -13.63 -2.40 15.24
C ARG A 393 -13.79 -1.12 14.42
N LYS A 394 -14.40 -1.22 13.23
CA LYS A 394 -14.76 -0.07 12.37
C LYS A 394 -13.57 0.84 11.97
N TRP A 395 -12.38 0.29 11.81
CA TRP A 395 -11.31 1.04 11.16
C TRP A 395 -11.62 1.20 9.66
N ASP A 396 -11.00 2.18 9.02
CA ASP A 396 -11.17 2.43 7.58
C ASP A 396 -10.98 1.12 6.83
N GLY A 397 -11.93 0.74 5.99
CA GLY A 397 -11.95 -0.50 5.20
C GLY A 397 -12.36 -1.80 5.93
N ASP A 398 -12.60 -1.78 7.24
CA ASP A 398 -13.03 -2.98 7.99
C ASP A 398 -14.35 -3.58 7.49
N HIS A 399 -15.31 -2.74 7.10
CA HIS A 399 -16.57 -3.22 6.53
C HIS A 399 -16.36 -3.97 5.21
N TYR A 400 -15.29 -3.65 4.46
CA TYR A 400 -14.94 -4.36 3.24
C TYR A 400 -14.24 -5.69 3.52
N ASP A 401 -13.31 -5.74 4.49
CA ASP A 401 -12.75 -7.02 4.91
C ASP A 401 -13.83 -7.94 5.51
N ALA A 402 -14.79 -7.39 6.26
CA ALA A 402 -15.96 -8.12 6.73
C ALA A 402 -16.82 -8.65 5.58
N LEU A 403 -17.04 -7.84 4.53
CA LEU A 403 -17.73 -8.27 3.30
C LEU A 403 -17.00 -9.45 2.64
N ARG A 404 -15.68 -9.34 2.46
CA ARG A 404 -14.84 -10.40 1.87
C ARG A 404 -14.89 -11.68 2.69
N ASP A 405 -14.80 -11.58 4.01
CA ASP A 405 -14.92 -12.72 4.93
C ASP A 405 -16.31 -13.35 4.87
N CYS A 406 -17.38 -12.57 4.78
CA CYS A 406 -18.74 -13.10 4.61
C CYS A 406 -18.90 -13.85 3.29
N LEU A 407 -18.40 -13.30 2.19
CA LEU A 407 -18.41 -13.97 0.88
C LEU A 407 -17.60 -15.27 0.90
N LYS A 408 -16.43 -15.26 1.53
CA LYS A 408 -15.62 -16.48 1.70
C LYS A 408 -16.33 -17.52 2.56
N ALA A 409 -16.92 -17.12 3.69
CA ALA A 409 -17.71 -18.00 4.55
C ALA A 409 -18.88 -18.63 3.80
N LEU A 410 -19.59 -17.87 2.97
CA LEU A 410 -20.73 -18.36 2.17
C LEU A 410 -20.30 -19.27 1.01
N SER A 411 -19.12 -19.02 0.41
CA SER A 411 -18.56 -19.95 -0.57
C SER A 411 -18.20 -21.31 0.02
N LEU A 412 -17.83 -21.35 1.31
CA LEU A 412 -17.49 -22.57 2.04
C LEU A 412 -18.73 -23.25 2.61
N ASN A 413 -19.69 -22.47 3.10
CA ASN A 413 -20.98 -22.93 3.63
C ASN A 413 -22.11 -21.96 3.20
N PRO A 414 -22.83 -22.27 2.11
CA PRO A 414 -23.94 -21.45 1.64
C PRO A 414 -25.10 -21.28 2.64
N GLY A 415 -25.24 -22.21 3.60
CA GLY A 415 -26.23 -22.16 4.66
C GLY A 415 -25.80 -21.35 5.89
N HIS A 416 -24.66 -20.65 5.84
CA HIS A 416 -24.13 -19.92 6.99
C HIS A 416 -24.96 -18.66 7.32
N LEU A 417 -26.01 -18.83 8.13
CA LEU A 417 -26.98 -17.81 8.51
C LEU A 417 -26.37 -16.46 8.93
N LYS A 418 -25.42 -16.46 9.88
CA LYS A 418 -24.83 -15.20 10.39
C LYS A 418 -23.99 -14.46 9.34
N ALA A 419 -23.27 -15.18 8.47
CA ALA A 419 -22.44 -14.58 7.42
C ALA A 419 -23.33 -13.94 6.34
N HIS A 420 -24.46 -14.58 6.02
CA HIS A 420 -25.40 -14.03 5.05
C HIS A 420 -26.05 -12.72 5.53
N PHE A 421 -26.51 -12.68 6.78
CA PHE A 421 -27.04 -11.44 7.36
C PHE A 421 -25.98 -10.34 7.46
N ARG A 422 -24.76 -10.69 7.87
CA ARG A 422 -23.63 -9.75 7.95
C ARG A 422 -23.23 -9.21 6.57
N LEU A 423 -23.35 -10.02 5.50
CA LEU A 423 -23.11 -9.59 4.14
C LEU A 423 -24.04 -8.42 3.75
N ALA A 424 -25.35 -8.57 3.96
CA ALA A 424 -26.34 -7.52 3.70
C ALA A 424 -26.02 -6.24 4.49
N ARG A 425 -25.64 -6.38 5.77
CA ARG A 425 -25.24 -5.24 6.61
C ARG A 425 -23.96 -4.57 6.12
N CYS A 426 -22.95 -5.32 5.70
CA CYS A 426 -21.71 -4.75 5.16
C CYS A 426 -21.97 -3.99 3.86
N LEU A 427 -22.81 -4.52 2.96
CA LEU A 427 -23.23 -3.82 1.74
C LEU A 427 -23.92 -2.48 2.06
N PHE A 428 -24.79 -2.47 3.07
CA PHE A 428 -25.45 -1.24 3.53
C PHE A 428 -24.45 -0.20 4.09
N GLU A 429 -23.53 -0.63 4.95
CA GLU A 429 -22.50 0.26 5.52
C GLU A 429 -21.57 0.84 4.44
N LEU A 430 -21.22 0.02 3.44
CA LEU A 430 -20.44 0.42 2.25
C LEU A 430 -21.24 1.23 1.22
N LYS A 431 -22.51 1.55 1.52
CA LYS A 431 -23.42 2.36 0.69
C LYS A 431 -23.83 1.71 -0.63
N TYR A 432 -23.75 0.38 -0.73
CA TYR A 432 -24.27 -0.42 -1.83
C TYR A 432 -25.74 -0.80 -1.56
N MET A 433 -26.62 0.21 -1.59
CA MET A 433 -28.00 0.08 -1.06
C MET A 433 -28.86 -0.91 -1.84
N ALA A 434 -28.75 -0.95 -3.17
CA ALA A 434 -29.54 -1.84 -4.00
C ALA A 434 -29.13 -3.31 -3.77
N GLU A 435 -27.83 -3.56 -3.68
CA GLU A 435 -27.25 -4.85 -3.41
C GLU A 435 -27.52 -5.32 -1.98
N ALA A 436 -27.53 -4.39 -1.01
CA ALA A 436 -27.89 -4.67 0.37
C ALA A 436 -29.34 -5.16 0.47
N LEU A 437 -30.28 -4.49 -0.23
CA LEU A 437 -31.68 -4.89 -0.26
C LEU A 437 -31.85 -6.27 -0.90
N GLU A 438 -31.23 -6.48 -2.07
CA GLU A 438 -31.27 -7.76 -2.77
C GLU A 438 -30.71 -8.92 -1.94
N CYS A 439 -29.59 -8.68 -1.25
CA CYS A 439 -28.99 -9.65 -0.33
C CYS A 439 -29.89 -9.93 0.88
N LEU A 440 -30.59 -8.92 1.40
CA LEU A 440 -31.50 -9.08 2.53
C LEU A 440 -32.77 -9.84 2.13
N ASP A 441 -33.29 -9.62 0.94
CA ASP A 441 -34.44 -10.36 0.40
C ASP A 441 -34.10 -11.83 0.17
N ASP A 442 -32.92 -12.14 -0.37
CA ASP A 442 -32.42 -13.52 -0.48
C ASP A 442 -32.21 -14.15 0.91
N PHE A 443 -31.74 -13.38 1.89
CA PHE A 443 -31.64 -13.84 3.28
C PHE A 443 -33.01 -14.23 3.86
N LYS A 444 -34.03 -13.38 3.67
CA LYS A 444 -35.42 -13.67 4.11
C LYS A 444 -35.99 -14.90 3.44
N GLY A 445 -35.73 -15.06 2.13
CA GLY A 445 -36.14 -16.24 1.37
C GLY A 445 -35.47 -17.54 1.84
N LYS A 446 -34.16 -17.50 2.13
CA LYS A 446 -33.40 -18.67 2.60
C LYS A 446 -33.64 -19.03 4.07
N PHE A 447 -33.95 -18.05 4.91
CA PHE A 447 -34.16 -18.24 6.36
C PHE A 447 -35.49 -17.62 6.85
N PRO A 448 -36.65 -18.20 6.49
CA PRO A 448 -37.96 -17.63 6.82
C PRO A 448 -38.19 -17.41 8.33
N GLU A 449 -37.65 -18.30 9.17
CA GLU A 449 -37.76 -18.19 10.64
C GLU A 449 -37.09 -16.94 11.21
N GLN A 450 -36.08 -16.40 10.51
CA GLN A 450 -35.34 -15.20 10.94
C GLN A 450 -35.72 -13.94 10.15
N ALA A 451 -36.60 -14.07 9.16
CA ALA A 451 -37.02 -12.98 8.28
C ALA A 451 -37.73 -11.84 9.01
N HIS A 452 -38.39 -12.15 10.13
CA HIS A 452 -39.10 -11.20 11.01
C HIS A 452 -38.38 -11.00 12.35
N SER A 453 -37.07 -11.27 12.39
CA SER A 453 -36.27 -10.91 13.55
C SER A 453 -36.13 -9.38 13.62
N SER A 454 -36.13 -8.83 14.83
CA SER A 454 -36.00 -7.37 15.05
C SER A 454 -34.79 -6.77 14.32
N ALA A 455 -33.68 -7.50 14.22
CA ALA A 455 -32.49 -7.06 13.49
C ALA A 455 -32.71 -7.02 11.96
N CYS A 456 -33.45 -7.98 11.41
CA CYS A 456 -33.76 -8.02 9.98
C CYS A 456 -34.72 -6.89 9.58
N ASP A 457 -35.78 -6.68 10.37
CA ASP A 457 -36.74 -5.60 10.13
C ASP A 457 -36.10 -4.21 10.28
N ALA A 458 -35.22 -4.03 11.27
CA ALA A 458 -34.47 -2.79 11.43
C ALA A 458 -33.58 -2.49 10.21
N LEU A 459 -32.81 -3.48 9.75
CA LEU A 459 -31.95 -3.32 8.58
C LEU A 459 -32.75 -3.07 7.30
N ASP A 460 -33.88 -3.76 7.11
CA ASP A 460 -34.79 -3.55 5.98
C ASP A 460 -35.34 -2.11 5.95
N LYS A 461 -35.76 -1.61 7.11
CA LYS A 461 -36.23 -0.23 7.27
C LYS A 461 -35.11 0.78 6.96
N ASP A 462 -33.92 0.56 7.49
CA ASP A 462 -32.77 1.46 7.30
C ASP A 462 -32.33 1.52 5.82
N ILE A 463 -32.28 0.37 5.14
CA ILE A 463 -31.97 0.29 3.71
C ILE A 463 -33.02 1.03 2.88
N LYS A 464 -34.31 0.78 3.14
CA LYS A 464 -35.41 1.45 2.44
C LYS A 464 -35.38 2.95 2.66
N ALA A 465 -35.20 3.41 3.90
CA ALA A 465 -35.08 4.83 4.21
C ALA A 465 -33.93 5.51 3.45
N ALA A 466 -32.76 4.86 3.37
CA ALA A 466 -31.61 5.38 2.63
C ALA A 466 -31.82 5.40 1.10
N LEU A 467 -32.62 4.48 0.56
CA LEU A 467 -33.01 4.49 -0.86
C LEU A 467 -33.97 5.64 -1.16
N PHE A 468 -34.97 5.88 -0.30
CA PHE A 468 -35.94 6.97 -0.47
C PHE A 468 -35.29 8.35 -0.36
N SER A 469 -34.40 8.58 0.62
CA SER A 469 -33.73 9.89 0.76
C SER A 469 -32.89 10.26 -0.48
N LYS A 470 -32.37 9.25 -1.18
CA LYS A 470 -31.61 9.43 -2.43
C LYS A 470 -32.52 9.77 -3.62
N MET A 471 -33.74 9.25 -3.65
CA MET A 471 -34.74 9.58 -4.68
C MET A 471 -35.28 11.00 -4.51
N ASP A 472 -35.60 11.43 -3.29
CA ASP A 472 -36.11 12.78 -3.02
C ASP A 472 -35.09 13.86 -3.38
N SER A 473 -33.80 13.62 -3.10
CA SER A 473 -32.72 14.53 -3.51
C SER A 473 -32.55 14.69 -5.04
N ALA A 474 -33.12 13.76 -5.83
CA ALA A 474 -33.12 13.80 -7.29
C ALA A 474 -34.40 14.44 -7.86
N GLU A 475 -35.53 14.39 -7.13
CA GLU A 475 -36.80 14.99 -7.56
C GLU A 475 -36.89 16.49 -7.25
N ASP A 476 -36.27 16.99 -6.19
CA ASP A 476 -36.24 18.43 -5.85
C ASP A 476 -35.49 19.31 -6.87
N LYS A 477 -34.80 18.70 -7.86
CA LYS A 477 -34.19 19.43 -9.00
C LYS A 477 -35.03 19.40 -10.28
N LYS A 478 -36.26 18.86 -10.25
CA LYS A 478 -37.18 18.80 -11.41
C LYS A 478 -38.38 19.77 -11.30
N GLY A 479 -38.18 20.93 -10.66
CA GLY A 479 -39.12 22.05 -10.76
C GLY A 479 -38.88 22.90 -12.01
N ASN A 480 -39.81 22.87 -12.97
CA ASN A 480 -39.97 23.71 -14.17
C ASN A 480 -39.04 23.49 -15.39
N SER A 481 -39.47 22.60 -16.31
CA SER A 481 -39.94 22.95 -17.67
C SER A 481 -39.87 21.75 -18.63
N SER A 482 -40.74 21.77 -19.64
CA SER A 482 -41.16 20.70 -20.52
C SER A 482 -40.08 19.84 -21.20
N ILE A 483 -40.29 18.53 -21.10
CA ILE A 483 -39.88 17.40 -21.99
C ILE A 483 -38.86 17.74 -23.09
N ARG A 484 -37.58 17.42 -22.84
CA ARG A 484 -36.64 16.81 -23.80
C ARG A 484 -35.71 15.84 -23.05
N PHE A 485 -35.68 14.59 -23.48
CA PHE A 485 -34.69 13.60 -23.04
C PHE A 485 -33.31 14.04 -23.53
N HIS A 486 -32.49 14.65 -22.67
CA HIS A 486 -31.03 14.62 -22.80
C HIS A 486 -30.35 15.01 -21.48
N THR A 487 -29.46 14.10 -21.05
CA THR A 487 -28.28 14.36 -20.21
C THR A 487 -28.52 14.52 -18.71
N PHE A 488 -28.31 13.41 -18.00
CA PHE A 488 -28.11 13.37 -16.56
C PHE A 488 -27.03 14.38 -16.11
N SER A 489 -27.28 14.99 -14.95
CA SER A 489 -26.41 15.91 -14.22
C SER A 489 -24.97 15.39 -14.08
N ARG A 490 -24.01 16.04 -14.74
CA ARG A 490 -22.55 15.73 -14.74
C ARG A 490 -21.84 15.83 -13.38
N LYS A 491 -22.53 16.15 -12.28
CA LYS A 491 -21.89 16.42 -10.96
C LYS A 491 -21.71 15.18 -10.06
N GLU A 492 -22.29 14.02 -10.39
CA GLU A 492 -22.26 12.82 -9.51
C GLU A 492 -21.82 11.52 -10.20
N SER A 493 -21.49 11.57 -11.50
CA SER A 493 -21.07 10.40 -12.28
C SER A 493 -19.59 10.10 -12.09
N ILE A 494 -19.26 8.83 -11.86
CA ILE A 494 -17.88 8.33 -11.87
C ILE A 494 -17.29 8.57 -13.28
N PRO A 495 -16.09 9.13 -13.41
CA PRO A 495 -15.44 9.31 -14.71
C PRO A 495 -15.36 7.98 -15.50
N GLU A 496 -15.61 8.01 -16.80
CA GLU A 496 -15.67 6.79 -17.63
C GLU A 496 -14.34 6.02 -17.66
N ASP A 497 -13.23 6.75 -17.62
CA ASP A 497 -11.87 6.23 -17.51
C ASP A 497 -11.64 5.52 -16.18
N GLU A 498 -12.09 6.10 -15.06
CA GLU A 498 -12.02 5.43 -13.75
C GLU A 498 -12.85 4.14 -13.72
N VAL A 499 -14.05 4.14 -14.33
CA VAL A 499 -14.88 2.93 -14.45
C VAL A 499 -14.11 1.82 -15.18
N VAL A 500 -13.52 2.13 -16.33
CA VAL A 500 -12.75 1.16 -17.13
C VAL A 500 -11.52 0.65 -16.36
N LEU A 501 -10.81 1.53 -15.66
CA LEU A 501 -9.66 1.14 -14.84
C LEU A 501 -10.07 0.18 -13.72
N ARG A 502 -11.17 0.47 -13.01
CA ARG A 502 -11.67 -0.42 -11.94
C ARG A 502 -12.13 -1.76 -12.48
N GLU A 503 -12.82 -1.81 -13.61
CA GLU A 503 -13.21 -3.08 -14.26
C GLU A 503 -11.98 -3.95 -14.60
N ARG A 504 -10.88 -3.32 -15.06
CA ARG A 504 -9.64 -3.99 -15.42
C ARG A 504 -8.74 -4.32 -14.22
N SER A 505 -8.97 -3.68 -13.07
CA SER A 505 -8.13 -3.80 -11.89
C SER A 505 -8.28 -5.13 -11.13
N TYR A 506 -7.35 -5.37 -10.19
CA TYR A 506 -7.38 -6.47 -9.22
C TYR A 506 -7.25 -5.95 -7.79
N ASP A 507 -7.84 -6.69 -6.85
CA ASP A 507 -7.93 -6.37 -5.43
C ASP A 507 -6.73 -6.93 -4.64
N TYR A 508 -6.58 -6.48 -3.40
CA TYR A 508 -5.50 -6.89 -2.52
C TYR A 508 -5.73 -8.28 -1.91
N LYS A 509 -4.63 -8.98 -1.63
CA LYS A 509 -4.58 -10.23 -0.85
C LYS A 509 -4.66 -9.91 0.64
N HIS A 510 -3.76 -9.07 1.15
CA HIS A 510 -3.68 -8.64 2.54
C HIS A 510 -3.62 -7.12 2.70
N ARG A 511 -4.05 -6.65 3.87
CA ARG A 511 -4.05 -5.25 4.28
C ARG A 511 -3.47 -5.16 5.69
N TYR A 512 -2.44 -4.33 5.86
CA TYR A 512 -1.75 -4.17 7.14
C TYR A 512 -2.12 -2.83 7.73
N CYS A 513 -2.78 -2.88 8.89
CA CYS A 513 -3.34 -1.71 9.55
C CYS A 513 -2.52 -1.30 10.77
N GLY A 514 -2.53 0.01 11.07
CA GLY A 514 -2.04 0.57 12.33
C GLY A 514 -1.01 1.68 12.16
N HIS A 515 -0.29 1.72 11.04
CA HIS A 515 0.61 2.85 10.74
C HIS A 515 -0.18 4.08 10.25
N CYS A 516 0.50 5.23 10.14
CA CYS A 516 -0.04 6.44 9.52
C CYS A 516 0.86 6.95 8.40
N ASN A 517 0.26 7.35 7.28
CA ASN A 517 0.96 7.98 6.15
C ASN A 517 0.06 9.09 5.57
N THR A 518 0.12 10.29 6.14
CA THR A 518 -0.73 11.43 5.75
C THR A 518 0.02 12.74 5.61
N THR A 519 1.25 12.83 6.14
CA THR A 519 2.02 14.08 6.23
C THR A 519 3.04 14.19 5.11
N THR A 520 3.74 13.08 4.81
CA THR A 520 4.82 13.04 3.82
C THR A 520 4.43 12.21 2.62
N ASP A 521 4.86 12.57 1.42
CA ASP A 521 4.62 11.76 0.21
C ASP A 521 5.67 10.65 -0.03
N ILE A 522 6.46 10.33 1.00
CA ILE A 522 7.47 9.27 1.04
C ILE A 522 7.25 8.38 2.27
N LYS A 523 6.94 7.10 2.05
CA LYS A 523 6.83 6.13 3.15
C LYS A 523 7.13 4.72 2.69
N GLU A 524 8.32 4.24 3.02
CA GLU A 524 8.73 2.91 2.60
C GLU A 524 7.98 1.82 3.37
N ALA A 525 7.61 0.77 2.65
CA ALA A 525 7.16 -0.50 3.20
C ALA A 525 7.92 -1.62 2.49
N ASN A 526 8.50 -2.56 3.24
CA ASN A 526 9.34 -3.62 2.69
C ASN A 526 9.02 -4.99 3.29
N PHE A 527 9.34 -6.03 2.51
CA PHE A 527 9.38 -7.40 2.98
C PHE A 527 10.58 -7.58 3.90
N PHE A 528 10.39 -8.25 5.04
CA PHE A 528 11.44 -8.56 6.00
C PHE A 528 11.50 -10.05 6.27
N GLY A 529 12.73 -10.59 6.23
CA GLY A 529 13.00 -12.02 6.22
C GLY A 529 13.10 -12.58 4.81
N SER A 530 13.73 -13.74 4.69
CA SER A 530 14.18 -14.30 3.41
C SER A 530 13.05 -14.80 2.54
N LYS A 531 11.91 -15.09 3.15
CA LYS A 531 10.65 -15.43 2.47
C LYS A 531 9.68 -14.25 2.46
N GLY A 532 10.12 -13.08 2.92
CA GLY A 532 9.25 -11.93 3.19
C GLY A 532 8.14 -12.27 4.17
N GLN A 533 8.43 -13.10 5.18
CA GLN A 533 7.42 -13.58 6.13
C GLN A 533 6.91 -12.48 7.08
N TYR A 534 7.63 -11.36 7.19
CA TYR A 534 7.14 -10.15 7.84
C TYR A 534 7.08 -8.99 6.84
N ILE A 535 6.23 -8.03 7.14
CA ILE A 535 6.16 -6.73 6.47
C ILE A 535 6.58 -5.66 7.48
N VAL A 536 7.39 -4.70 7.05
CA VAL A 536 7.75 -3.52 7.83
C VAL A 536 7.31 -2.26 7.12
N SER A 537 6.87 -1.25 7.85
CA SER A 537 6.52 0.07 7.29
C SER A 537 6.72 1.18 8.30
N GLY A 538 7.09 2.36 7.81
CA GLY A 538 7.26 3.56 8.61
C GLY A 538 5.93 4.22 8.90
N SER A 539 5.93 5.17 9.82
CA SER A 539 4.73 5.88 10.24
C SER A 539 5.03 7.33 10.59
N ASP A 540 4.01 8.17 10.45
CA ASP A 540 4.02 9.59 10.81
C ASP A 540 3.88 9.87 12.32
N ASP A 541 3.97 8.84 13.16
CA ASP A 541 4.00 8.92 14.62
C ASP A 541 5.39 8.65 15.21
N GLY A 542 6.42 8.70 14.36
CA GLY A 542 7.82 8.44 14.72
C GLY A 542 8.14 6.96 14.90
N SER A 543 7.16 6.07 14.74
CA SER A 543 7.35 4.64 14.88
C SER A 543 7.45 3.93 13.54
N PHE A 544 7.87 2.66 13.59
CA PHE A 544 7.67 1.73 12.50
C PHE A 544 7.00 0.45 13.01
N PHE A 545 6.25 -0.16 12.12
CA PHE A 545 5.33 -1.25 12.40
C PHE A 545 5.81 -2.51 11.70
N ILE A 546 5.70 -3.64 12.38
CA ILE A 546 6.06 -4.96 11.87
C ILE A 546 4.84 -5.86 11.96
N TRP A 547 4.44 -6.45 10.84
CA TRP A 547 3.36 -7.43 10.75
C TRP A 547 3.86 -8.78 10.27
N GLU A 548 3.21 -9.85 10.71
CA GLU A 548 3.31 -11.15 10.05
C GLU A 548 2.55 -11.11 8.71
N LYS A 549 3.18 -11.51 7.60
CA LYS A 549 2.64 -11.33 6.24
C LYS A 549 1.31 -12.08 6.05
N GLU A 550 1.25 -13.36 6.41
CA GLU A 550 0.12 -14.23 6.04
C GLU A 550 -1.13 -14.01 6.89
N THR A 551 -0.98 -13.60 8.15
CA THR A 551 -2.11 -13.31 9.05
C THR A 551 -2.49 -11.83 9.07
N ALA A 552 -1.59 -10.96 8.59
CA ALA A 552 -1.64 -9.51 8.77
C ALA A 552 -1.67 -9.05 10.25
N ASN A 553 -1.27 -9.93 11.18
CA ASN A 553 -1.21 -9.60 12.59
C ASN A 553 -0.03 -8.66 12.86
N LEU A 554 -0.31 -7.56 13.56
CA LEU A 554 0.72 -6.66 14.07
C LEU A 554 1.50 -7.38 15.18
N VAL A 555 2.81 -7.57 14.97
CA VAL A 555 3.68 -8.31 15.90
C VAL A 555 4.53 -7.38 16.76
N ARG A 556 4.90 -6.20 16.23
CA ARG A 556 5.72 -5.25 16.97
C ARG A 556 5.62 -3.83 16.44
N ILE A 557 5.81 -2.86 17.34
CA ILE A 557 6.03 -1.45 17.01
C ILE A 557 7.30 -0.98 17.73
N LEU A 558 8.14 -0.23 17.01
CA LEU A 558 9.37 0.35 17.53
C LEU A 558 9.45 1.83 17.17
N GLN A 559 9.76 2.68 18.15
CA GLN A 559 9.94 4.11 17.97
C GLN A 559 11.29 4.38 17.30
N GLY A 560 11.24 4.77 16.03
CA GLY A 560 12.42 5.07 15.22
C GLY A 560 12.89 6.50 15.37
N ASP A 561 12.06 7.45 14.98
CA ASP A 561 12.36 8.89 14.97
C ASP A 561 11.46 9.61 15.99
N GLU A 562 11.76 10.88 16.27
CA GLU A 562 10.94 11.67 17.19
C GLU A 562 9.55 11.96 16.61
N SER A 563 9.45 12.15 15.28
CA SER A 563 8.22 12.59 14.63
C SER A 563 7.77 11.69 13.48
N ILE A 564 8.65 11.36 12.52
CA ILE A 564 8.25 10.63 11.31
C ILE A 564 9.38 9.71 10.86
N VAL A 565 9.07 8.43 10.64
CA VAL A 565 9.97 7.48 9.95
C VAL A 565 9.55 7.38 8.49
N ASN A 566 10.47 7.64 7.55
CA ASN A 566 10.21 7.61 6.11
C ASN A 566 10.79 6.38 5.41
N CYS A 567 12.00 5.98 5.78
CA CYS A 567 12.77 4.92 5.10
C CYS A 567 12.99 3.72 5.99
N LEU A 568 12.85 2.52 5.42
CA LEU A 568 13.08 1.24 6.09
C LEU A 568 13.69 0.26 5.11
N GLN A 569 14.95 -0.06 5.31
CA GLN A 569 15.70 -0.94 4.44
C GLN A 569 16.17 -2.17 5.22
N PRO A 570 15.44 -3.30 5.12
CA PRO A 570 15.92 -4.56 5.67
C PRO A 570 17.23 -4.98 5.02
N HIS A 571 18.14 -5.52 5.82
CA HIS A 571 19.39 -6.06 5.33
C HIS A 571 19.14 -7.33 4.48
N PRO A 572 19.83 -7.52 3.34
CA PRO A 572 19.54 -8.61 2.41
C PRO A 572 19.77 -10.02 2.98
N SER A 573 20.57 -10.18 4.05
CA SER A 573 21.02 -11.49 4.56
C SER A 573 20.99 -11.70 6.08
N TYR A 574 20.59 -10.71 6.89
CA TYR A 574 20.59 -10.81 8.38
C TYR A 574 19.28 -10.26 8.93
N CYS A 575 18.89 -10.63 10.16
CA CYS A 575 17.86 -9.88 10.90
C CYS A 575 18.46 -8.55 11.35
N PHE A 576 18.52 -7.63 10.40
CA PHE A 576 19.11 -6.32 10.57
C PHE A 576 18.30 -5.35 9.71
N LEU A 577 18.05 -4.15 10.21
CA LEU A 577 17.22 -3.16 9.54
C LEU A 577 17.88 -1.79 9.69
N ALA A 578 17.85 -0.99 8.64
CA ALA A 578 18.20 0.43 8.71
C ALA A 578 16.93 1.27 8.55
N THR A 579 16.76 2.30 9.38
CA THR A 579 15.66 3.25 9.26
C THR A 579 16.16 4.68 9.27
N SER A 580 15.37 5.57 8.68
CA SER A 580 15.56 7.01 8.81
C SER A 580 14.27 7.77 8.52
N GLY A 581 14.26 9.06 8.83
CA GLY A 581 13.09 9.90 8.64
C GLY A 581 13.45 11.37 8.69
N ILE A 582 12.72 12.13 9.51
CA ILE A 582 12.95 13.57 9.68
C ILE A 582 14.22 13.83 10.48
N ASP A 583 14.63 12.90 11.35
CA ASP A 583 15.85 13.09 12.12
C ASP A 583 17.08 13.00 11.18
N PRO A 584 18.17 13.76 11.45
CA PRO A 584 19.36 13.77 10.62
C PRO A 584 20.29 12.56 10.89
N VAL A 585 19.73 11.42 11.29
CA VAL A 585 20.46 10.21 11.68
C VAL A 585 19.92 8.98 10.95
N VAL A 586 20.79 7.98 10.76
CA VAL A 586 20.39 6.64 10.31
C VAL A 586 20.42 5.70 11.50
N ARG A 587 19.35 4.96 11.74
CA ARG A 587 19.25 4.04 12.88
C ARG A 587 19.38 2.60 12.40
N LEU A 588 20.21 1.83 13.09
CA LEU A 588 20.42 0.41 12.83
C LEU A 588 19.74 -0.42 13.90
N TRP A 589 19.05 -1.49 13.50
CA TRP A 589 18.25 -2.34 14.37
C TRP A 589 18.66 -3.78 14.22
N ASN A 590 18.83 -4.46 15.37
CA ASN A 590 19.29 -5.84 15.45
C ASN A 590 18.67 -6.52 16.68
N PRO A 591 18.42 -7.84 16.67
CA PRO A 591 18.02 -8.55 17.87
C PRO A 591 18.97 -8.32 19.05
N ARG A 592 18.44 -7.74 20.13
CA ARG A 592 19.18 -7.50 21.37
C ARG A 592 19.46 -8.80 22.12
N PRO A 593 20.56 -8.88 22.88
CA PRO A 593 20.83 -10.02 23.77
C PRO A 593 19.67 -10.29 24.73
N GLU A 594 19.37 -11.56 25.02
CA GLU A 594 18.34 -11.96 25.99
C GLU A 594 18.59 -11.44 27.41
N SER A 595 19.84 -11.14 27.76
CA SER A 595 20.23 -10.59 29.05
C SER A 595 19.91 -9.11 29.22
N GLU A 596 19.64 -8.38 28.12
CA GLU A 596 19.27 -6.97 28.17
C GLU A 596 17.75 -6.83 28.32
N SER A 597 17.29 -6.44 29.51
CA SER A 597 15.86 -6.39 29.86
C SER A 597 15.14 -5.12 29.40
N GLY A 598 15.82 -4.20 28.71
CA GLY A 598 15.24 -2.91 28.32
C GLY A 598 15.49 -2.60 26.84
N ASN A 599 14.41 -2.58 26.05
CA ASN A 599 14.43 -1.94 24.74
C ASN A 599 13.54 -0.70 24.84
N GLY A 600 14.12 0.43 25.24
CA GLY A 600 13.40 1.67 25.55
C GLY A 600 12.64 2.31 24.37
N ARG A 601 12.73 1.71 23.18
CA ARG A 601 12.03 2.13 21.96
C ARG A 601 10.87 1.21 21.59
N VAL A 602 10.53 0.20 22.39
CA VAL A 602 9.33 -0.63 22.15
C VAL A 602 8.09 0.16 22.56
N VAL A 603 7.09 0.19 21.68
CA VAL A 603 5.77 0.72 22.01
C VAL A 603 4.92 -0.42 22.56
N GLU A 604 4.77 -0.46 23.90
CA GLU A 604 4.04 -1.52 24.60
C GLU A 604 2.53 -1.50 24.29
N ASP A 605 1.92 -0.31 24.25
CA ASP A 605 0.51 -0.14 23.88
C ASP A 605 0.32 -0.07 22.36
N MET A 606 0.48 -1.22 21.69
CA MET A 606 0.37 -1.30 20.23
C MET A 606 -1.03 -0.98 19.72
N GLU A 607 -2.07 -1.34 20.48
CA GLU A 607 -3.46 -1.06 20.09
C GLU A 607 -3.76 0.44 20.21
N GLY A 608 -3.31 1.09 21.29
CA GLY A 608 -3.42 2.53 21.46
C GLY A 608 -2.71 3.32 20.37
N ALA A 609 -1.48 2.91 20.00
CA ALA A 609 -0.73 3.51 18.89
C ALA A 609 -1.48 3.36 17.55
N ALA A 610 -1.92 2.15 17.22
CA ALA A 610 -2.66 1.89 15.99
C ALA A 610 -4.01 2.65 15.93
N ALA A 611 -4.72 2.74 17.06
CA ALA A 611 -5.96 3.51 17.16
C ALA A 611 -5.72 5.03 17.10
N ALA A 612 -4.59 5.53 17.61
CA ALA A 612 -4.19 6.92 17.46
C ALA A 612 -3.92 7.27 15.99
N ASN A 613 -3.21 6.40 15.27
CA ASN A 613 -2.97 6.55 13.85
C ASN A 613 -4.26 6.49 13.03
N GLN A 614 -5.20 5.60 13.39
CA GLN A 614 -6.52 5.55 12.76
C GLN A 614 -7.28 6.87 12.90
N ARG A 615 -7.19 7.52 14.07
CA ARG A 615 -7.79 8.85 14.29
C ARG A 615 -7.06 9.92 13.51
N ARG A 616 -5.72 9.92 13.51
CA ARG A 616 -4.88 10.86 12.76
C ARG A 616 -5.16 10.82 11.25
N MET A 617 -5.41 9.64 10.68
CA MET A 617 -5.80 9.48 9.27
C MET A 617 -7.19 10.04 8.93
N ASN A 618 -8.01 10.32 9.93
CA ASN A 618 -9.38 10.82 9.79
C ASN A 618 -9.57 12.22 10.40
N ALA A 619 -8.50 12.81 10.94
CA ALA A 619 -8.52 14.17 11.48
C ALA A 619 -8.48 15.20 10.34
N ASP A 620 -9.02 16.39 10.59
CA ASP A 620 -8.96 17.49 9.63
C ASP A 620 -7.50 17.93 9.40
N PRO A 621 -7.11 18.39 8.20
CA PRO A 621 -5.74 18.85 7.92
C PRO A 621 -5.21 19.88 8.92
N LEU A 622 -6.06 20.77 9.45
CA LEU A 622 -5.67 21.72 10.49
C LEU A 622 -5.34 21.01 11.81
N GLU A 623 -6.14 20.01 12.21
CA GLU A 623 -5.87 19.20 13.39
C GLU A 623 -4.59 18.38 13.22
N VAL A 624 -4.37 17.79 12.05
CA VAL A 624 -3.13 17.07 11.72
C VAL A 624 -1.93 18.02 11.81
N MET A 625 -2.04 19.24 11.27
CA MET A 625 -0.99 20.25 11.37
C MET A 625 -0.68 20.61 12.83
N LEU A 626 -1.71 20.81 13.66
CA LEU A 626 -1.55 21.10 15.09
C LEU A 626 -0.90 19.93 15.84
N LEU A 627 -1.33 18.70 15.56
CA LEU A 627 -0.72 17.48 16.11
C LEU A 627 0.77 17.38 15.71
N ASN A 628 1.11 17.75 14.47
CA ASN A 628 2.48 17.75 13.97
C ASN A 628 3.34 18.85 14.60
N MET A 629 2.72 19.94 15.05
CA MET A 629 3.39 21.02 15.78
C MET A 629 3.50 20.73 17.29
N GLY A 630 3.11 19.55 17.75
CA GLY A 630 3.20 19.15 19.16
C GLY A 630 2.04 19.60 20.05
N TYR A 631 0.98 20.22 19.47
CA TYR A 631 -0.18 20.64 20.26
C TYR A 631 -1.04 19.44 20.66
N ARG A 632 -1.29 19.31 21.97
CA ARG A 632 -2.27 18.36 22.52
C ARG A 632 -3.68 18.95 22.37
N ILE A 633 -4.51 18.38 21.47
CA ILE A 633 -5.92 18.75 21.36
C ILE A 633 -6.70 18.00 22.46
N THR A 634 -7.35 18.74 23.36
CA THR A 634 -8.19 18.19 24.43
C THR A 634 -9.33 17.34 23.84
N GLY A 635 -9.39 16.06 24.22
CA GLY A 635 -10.34 15.07 23.69
C GLY A 635 -9.69 13.89 22.95
N LEU A 636 -8.37 13.92 22.71
CA LEU A 636 -7.63 12.86 21.99
C LEU A 636 -6.75 11.96 22.88
N SER A 637 -6.60 12.26 24.17
CA SER A 637 -6.00 11.36 25.16
C SER A 637 -7.09 10.56 25.88
N GLY A 638 -7.16 9.26 25.61
CA GLY A 638 -7.94 8.35 26.44
C GLY A 638 -7.24 8.14 27.79
N ARG A 639 -7.38 9.08 28.73
CA ARG A 639 -7.11 8.86 30.16
C ARG A 639 -7.98 9.80 31.00
N GLY A 640 -8.61 9.23 32.02
CA GLY A 640 -9.47 9.92 32.98
C GLY A 640 -8.75 11.02 33.78
N PRO A 641 -9.51 11.80 34.55
CA PRO A 641 -9.00 13.02 35.17
C PRO A 641 -8.10 12.64 36.35
N GLU A 642 -6.82 12.98 36.26
CA GLU A 642 -5.96 13.34 37.41
C GLU A 642 -4.54 13.69 36.93
N GLY A 643 -4.06 14.88 37.29
CA GLY A 643 -2.63 15.09 37.58
C GLY A 643 -1.78 15.92 36.62
N SER A 644 -1.80 17.24 36.87
CA SER A 644 -0.72 18.25 36.84
C SER A 644 0.13 18.53 35.58
N ASP A 645 0.12 19.83 35.29
CA ASP A 645 0.96 20.67 34.43
C ASP A 645 2.48 20.55 34.66
N ASP A 646 3.21 21.16 33.70
CA ASP A 646 4.61 21.64 33.70
C ASP A 646 5.65 20.82 32.90
N GLU A 647 6.02 21.33 31.71
CA GLU A 647 7.20 22.19 31.48
C GLU A 647 7.47 22.32 29.97
N ASP A 648 7.40 23.57 29.47
CA ASP A 648 7.84 23.97 28.13
C ASP A 648 9.37 23.82 28.01
N SER A 649 9.84 22.95 27.13
CA SER A 649 11.20 23.01 26.59
C SER A 649 11.15 23.49 25.13
N SER A 650 11.39 24.79 24.95
CA SER A 650 11.70 25.38 23.65
C SER A 650 13.09 24.93 23.20
N ASP A 651 13.17 23.99 22.26
CA ASP A 651 14.38 23.74 21.47
C ASP A 651 14.05 23.68 19.98
N GLY A 652 14.98 24.22 19.18
CA GLY A 652 14.75 24.77 17.85
C GLY A 652 14.06 23.86 16.83
N GLN A 653 12.89 24.30 16.36
CA GLN A 653 12.23 23.73 15.18
C GLN A 653 13.09 23.91 13.92
N VAL A 654 13.59 22.80 13.38
CA VAL A 654 14.04 22.71 11.99
C VAL A 654 12.79 22.84 11.12
N GLN A 655 12.62 24.00 10.47
CA GLN A 655 11.57 24.22 9.48
C GLN A 655 11.79 23.29 8.28
N CYS A 656 11.18 22.11 8.32
CA CYS A 656 10.99 21.27 7.16
C CYS A 656 9.94 21.93 6.27
N ARG A 657 10.31 22.29 5.03
CA ARG A 657 9.31 22.66 4.02
C ARG A 657 8.49 21.40 3.72
N PRO A 658 7.15 21.48 3.69
CA PRO A 658 6.34 20.33 3.32
C PRO A 658 6.76 19.83 1.93
N SER A 659 6.90 18.51 1.83
CA SER A 659 7.04 17.76 0.58
C SER A 659 5.84 18.03 -0.32
#